data_AF-A0A397T844-F1
#
_entry.id   AF-A0A397T844-F1
#
_cell.length_a   1.000
_cell.length_b   1.000
_cell.length_c   1.000
_cell.angle_alpha   90.00
_cell.angle_beta   90.00
_cell.angle_gamma   90.00
#
_symmetry.space_group_name_H-M   'P 1'
#
loop_
_entity.id
_entity.type
_entity.pdbx_description
1 polymer ?
#
loop_
_entity_poly.entity_id
_entity_poly.type
_entity_poly.pdbx_seq_one_letter_code
_entity_poly.pdbx_strand_id
1 'polypeptide(L)'
;MSSQDHEIIGRCEKCDEQYLTYYNAEYEWCKPCQIINLKEKFTICRNEKIDNFIQEMQLKINCPTSITFEWIPYDQFIDVKEKGKNNFATVCSATWMDGPLCWNKYNKNYIRDSNRTVALKFLHNFQNITGLSNEIKEYSIINCNVYGISQNPNTKDYIMILNNEYFEIYCVICYKIYTNRKYKWCKLCQINDLRENFTNWTSGNNNIDNFIHEMQLKINRPTNLIFEWIPYDQFSDIKEKYKNNFTTVCLATWKNGPLDYNFDEKKYTRDSNKIVALKYLHKSQNIVNELQKEVKDYSLIRNDKILNIYGISQNPDTKDYIMALHNIEVSEIYCVKCYNIYTNRKYKWCEPCQINNLKENFKNWTSGNDNIDNFIQEMQLKINCPTNIIFEWIPYNQFSNVKEKGKNNFVTVCLASWKGPLYWDKNIMEFIRDSNRTVYLKCLYKSQNIVNELQNIINELQKEVEENSFIRNDKILNIYGISQNPNTKDYIMVLHNEYFETYCVKCYKIYTMVSSKWCKPCQINNLKENFINWTSGNEKIDNFIHEMQLKINNYDDIVIEWILFDQFNDIKEVGEGGFSTVYSAIWKDGPLYYNKFEWNRDSNKTVALKYLQNSQDITNEFLNEVKEYSIIRNSNILNIYGISQNPDTKDYIMVLDYAQGGNFNNWMNENYKYFFWKDKLSALYNIIYGLKELHQKRMIHRDFHTGNILLLRNRVDEFSNCRISDMGLCGEVGNTDKRKIYGVMPYVAPEVLRGKPYTKAADIYSFGMIMYFVATGKQPFANCAHDHHLILNICDGIRPEINEPEAPKYYIDLMNRCWDSNLNNRPNVIEIIECISSFRYIYENNFAMKDMENNEIKKQFEEAEEYRRANLSTIEINKSVTHPQAIYTSRILNSFTNNLPKYDDDNTECLDCGIEQE
;
A
#
# COMPACT_ATOMS: atom_id res chain seq x y z
N MET A 1 -14.08 -20.76 -32.91
CA MET A 1 -14.78 -22.05 -33.00
C MET A 1 -13.97 -23.07 -32.24
N SER A 2 -14.65 -23.84 -31.37
CA SER A 2 -14.24 -25.04 -30.58
C SER A 2 -12.98 -24.93 -29.71
N SER A 3 -12.90 -25.40 -28.47
CA SER A 3 -13.83 -26.10 -27.57
C SER A 3 -13.16 -26.07 -26.19
N GLN A 4 -13.84 -25.58 -25.15
CA GLN A 4 -13.38 -25.72 -23.76
C GLN A 4 -13.72 -27.13 -23.28
N ASP A 5 -12.74 -28.01 -23.21
CA ASP A 5 -12.84 -29.21 -22.39
C ASP A 5 -12.70 -28.78 -20.92
N HIS A 6 -13.83 -28.65 -20.23
CA HIS A 6 -13.85 -28.61 -18.77
C HIS A 6 -13.63 -30.03 -18.25
N GLU A 7 -12.57 -30.23 -17.44
CA GLU A 7 -12.34 -31.48 -16.72
C GLU A 7 -13.58 -31.88 -15.93
N ILE A 8 -14.12 -33.05 -16.23
CA ILE A 8 -15.27 -33.63 -15.53
C ILE A 8 -14.79 -34.04 -14.13
N ILE A 9 -15.15 -33.27 -13.10
CA ILE A 9 -14.81 -33.54 -11.68
C ILE A 9 -15.44 -34.87 -11.20
N GLY A 10 -16.53 -35.29 -11.83
CA GLY A 10 -17.25 -36.54 -11.59
C GLY A 10 -18.68 -36.46 -12.13
N ARG A 11 -19.39 -37.58 -12.17
CA ARG A 11 -20.80 -37.64 -12.58
C ARG A 11 -21.67 -38.13 -11.42
N CYS A 12 -22.88 -37.63 -11.34
CA CYS A 12 -23.85 -38.10 -10.38
C CYS A 12 -24.27 -39.54 -10.70
N GLU A 13 -24.05 -40.48 -9.78
CA GLU A 13 -24.39 -41.90 -9.99
C GLU A 13 -25.86 -42.17 -10.33
N LYS A 14 -26.77 -41.25 -9.98
CA LYS A 14 -28.22 -41.40 -10.17
C LYS A 14 -28.75 -40.86 -11.50
N CYS A 15 -28.15 -39.80 -12.04
CA CYS A 15 -28.65 -39.12 -13.25
C CYS A 15 -27.55 -38.85 -14.30
N ASP A 16 -26.31 -39.29 -14.04
CA ASP A 16 -25.13 -39.16 -14.91
C ASP A 16 -24.71 -37.72 -15.28
N GLU A 17 -25.33 -36.73 -14.62
CA GLU A 17 -25.07 -35.31 -14.78
C GLU A 17 -23.75 -34.89 -14.13
N GLN A 18 -23.03 -33.96 -14.77
CA GLN A 18 -21.72 -33.51 -14.30
C GLN A 18 -21.83 -32.65 -13.03
N TYR A 19 -20.94 -32.86 -12.06
CA TYR A 19 -20.87 -31.99 -10.89
C TYR A 19 -20.35 -30.60 -11.29
N LEU A 20 -21.13 -29.56 -10.96
CA LEU A 20 -20.81 -28.16 -11.28
C LEU A 20 -19.66 -27.56 -10.42
N THR A 21 -19.34 -28.16 -9.27
CA THR A 21 -18.27 -27.72 -8.35
C THR A 21 -17.70 -28.90 -7.55
N TYR A 22 -16.46 -28.79 -7.06
CA TYR A 22 -15.85 -29.79 -6.15
C TYR A 22 -16.69 -30.01 -4.88
N TYR A 23 -17.32 -28.94 -4.37
CA TYR A 23 -18.24 -29.01 -3.22
C TYR A 23 -19.49 -29.85 -3.53
N ASN A 24 -20.04 -29.76 -4.75
CA ASN A 24 -21.15 -30.62 -5.16
C ASN A 24 -20.71 -32.09 -5.30
N ALA A 25 -19.49 -32.34 -5.76
CA ALA A 25 -18.92 -33.69 -5.86
C ALA A 25 -18.67 -34.32 -4.47
N GLU A 26 -18.05 -33.59 -3.53
CA GLU A 26 -17.81 -34.06 -2.15
C GLU A 26 -19.10 -34.45 -1.43
N TYR A 27 -20.19 -33.71 -1.67
CA TYR A 27 -21.49 -33.95 -1.05
C TYR A 27 -22.39 -34.90 -1.86
N GLU A 28 -21.89 -35.43 -2.99
CA GLU A 28 -22.64 -36.14 -4.02
C GLU A 28 -23.98 -35.46 -4.39
N TRP A 29 -23.99 -34.13 -4.35
CA TRP A 29 -25.18 -33.32 -4.53
C TRP A 29 -25.31 -32.90 -6.00
N CYS A 30 -26.36 -33.36 -6.66
CA CYS A 30 -26.61 -33.07 -8.07
C CYS A 30 -27.93 -32.33 -8.26
N LYS A 31 -27.88 -31.12 -8.83
CA LYS A 31 -29.04 -30.23 -8.98
C LYS A 31 -30.24 -30.91 -9.67
N PRO A 32 -30.11 -31.55 -10.86
CA PRO A 32 -31.20 -32.30 -11.49
C PRO A 32 -31.83 -33.36 -10.58
N CYS A 33 -31.01 -34.22 -9.99
CA CYS A 33 -31.45 -35.27 -9.07
C CYS A 33 -32.15 -34.69 -7.82
N GLN A 34 -31.71 -33.54 -7.32
CA GLN A 34 -32.32 -32.89 -6.17
C GLN A 34 -33.62 -32.15 -6.51
N ILE A 35 -33.72 -31.52 -7.67
CA ILE A 35 -34.99 -30.92 -8.13
C ILE A 35 -36.08 -31.99 -8.23
N ILE A 36 -35.74 -33.20 -8.69
CA ILE A 36 -36.68 -34.35 -8.73
C ILE A 36 -37.07 -34.77 -7.30
N ASN A 37 -36.09 -34.97 -6.41
CA ASN A 37 -36.35 -35.35 -5.02
C ASN A 37 -37.24 -34.33 -4.28
N LEU A 38 -37.00 -33.04 -4.50
CA LEU A 38 -37.79 -31.96 -3.93
C LEU A 38 -39.23 -31.97 -4.46
N LYS A 39 -39.44 -32.22 -5.76
CA LYS A 39 -40.80 -32.37 -6.35
C LYS A 39 -41.61 -33.49 -5.70
N GLU A 40 -40.97 -34.57 -5.28
CA GLU A 40 -41.64 -35.71 -4.62
C GLU A 40 -41.96 -35.43 -3.14
N LYS A 41 -41.20 -34.56 -2.48
CA LYS A 41 -41.31 -34.30 -1.04
C LYS A 41 -42.25 -33.17 -0.64
N PHE A 42 -42.56 -32.22 -1.53
CA PHE A 42 -43.34 -31.05 -1.15
C PHE A 42 -44.84 -31.20 -1.37
N THR A 43 -45.59 -30.66 -0.43
CA THR A 43 -47.04 -30.56 -0.49
C THR A 43 -47.44 -29.45 -1.46
N ILE A 44 -48.24 -29.79 -2.47
CA ILE A 44 -48.82 -28.84 -3.43
C ILE A 44 -49.89 -28.04 -2.70
N CYS A 45 -49.82 -26.69 -2.73
CA CYS A 45 -50.78 -25.83 -2.03
C CYS A 45 -52.14 -25.72 -2.76
N ARG A 46 -52.25 -26.36 -3.93
CA ARG A 46 -53.43 -26.40 -4.82
C ARG A 46 -53.76 -25.03 -5.44
N ASN A 47 -52.78 -24.15 -5.52
CA ASN A 47 -52.87 -22.87 -6.23
C ASN A 47 -51.74 -22.81 -7.25
N GLU A 48 -52.10 -23.00 -8.53
CA GLU A 48 -51.16 -23.12 -9.64
C GLU A 48 -50.13 -21.98 -9.71
N LYS A 49 -50.54 -20.74 -9.41
CA LYS A 49 -49.63 -19.59 -9.44
C LYS A 49 -48.60 -19.62 -8.31
N ILE A 50 -49.00 -20.08 -7.12
CA ILE A 50 -48.12 -20.20 -5.96
C ILE A 50 -47.19 -21.41 -6.13
N ASP A 51 -47.74 -22.52 -6.59
CA ASP A 51 -46.99 -23.74 -6.87
C ASP A 51 -45.92 -23.48 -7.95
N ASN A 52 -46.26 -22.75 -9.01
CA ASN A 52 -45.30 -22.32 -10.04
C ASN A 52 -44.21 -21.39 -9.47
N PHE A 53 -44.57 -20.47 -8.57
CA PHE A 53 -43.59 -19.57 -7.93
C PHE A 53 -42.65 -20.31 -6.98
N ILE A 54 -43.15 -21.26 -6.19
CA ILE A 54 -42.32 -22.12 -5.33
C ILE A 54 -41.34 -22.92 -6.20
N GLN A 55 -41.82 -23.51 -7.30
CA GLN A 55 -40.97 -24.21 -8.26
C GLN A 55 -39.89 -23.29 -8.86
N GLU A 56 -40.25 -22.06 -9.27
CA GLU A 56 -39.27 -21.07 -9.75
C GLU A 56 -38.17 -20.81 -8.70
N MET A 57 -38.54 -20.70 -7.43
CA MET A 57 -37.59 -20.48 -6.35
C MET A 57 -36.72 -21.72 -6.08
N GLN A 58 -37.28 -22.93 -6.14
CA GLN A 58 -36.54 -24.19 -5.98
C GLN A 58 -35.54 -24.43 -7.12
N LEU A 59 -35.83 -23.99 -8.35
CA LEU A 59 -34.88 -24.08 -9.48
C LEU A 59 -33.61 -23.23 -9.28
N LYS A 60 -33.62 -22.28 -8.33
CA LYS A 60 -32.45 -21.43 -8.00
C LYS A 60 -31.46 -22.11 -7.06
N ILE A 61 -31.82 -23.25 -6.47
CA ILE A 61 -30.93 -24.06 -5.63
C ILE A 61 -29.76 -24.57 -6.49
N ASN A 62 -28.52 -24.32 -6.07
CA ASN A 62 -27.30 -24.63 -6.83
C ASN A 62 -26.23 -25.41 -6.04
N CYS A 63 -26.41 -25.56 -4.73
CA CYS A 63 -25.48 -26.26 -3.85
C CYS A 63 -26.19 -26.80 -2.59
N PRO A 64 -25.56 -27.73 -1.84
CA PRO A 64 -26.08 -28.31 -0.60
C PRO A 64 -26.54 -27.32 0.48
N THR A 65 -25.95 -26.11 0.52
CA THR A 65 -26.25 -25.09 1.54
C THR A 65 -27.32 -24.10 1.12
N SER A 66 -27.85 -24.25 -0.11
CA SER A 66 -28.97 -23.45 -0.60
C SER A 66 -30.21 -23.65 0.27
N ILE A 67 -30.93 -22.57 0.56
CA ILE A 67 -32.18 -22.65 1.32
C ILE A 67 -33.26 -23.23 0.42
N THR A 68 -33.99 -24.18 0.98
CA THR A 68 -35.12 -24.79 0.30
C THR A 68 -36.38 -23.95 0.56
N PHE A 69 -36.92 -23.32 -0.49
CA PHE A 69 -38.14 -22.53 -0.41
C PHE A 69 -39.37 -23.43 -0.59
N GLU A 70 -40.36 -23.34 0.31
CA GLU A 70 -41.53 -24.23 0.29
C GLU A 70 -42.85 -23.59 0.74
N TRP A 71 -43.95 -24.30 0.51
CA TRP A 71 -45.23 -24.03 1.14
C TRP A 71 -45.29 -24.69 2.52
N ILE A 72 -45.62 -23.92 3.55
CA ILE A 72 -45.67 -24.41 4.92
C ILE A 72 -47.12 -24.36 5.41
N PRO A 73 -47.74 -25.50 5.75
CA PRO A 73 -49.08 -25.54 6.35
C PRO A 73 -49.15 -24.66 7.61
N TYR A 74 -50.22 -23.88 7.77
CA TYR A 74 -50.32 -22.90 8.86
C TYR A 74 -50.32 -23.54 10.26
N ASP A 75 -50.84 -24.77 10.38
CA ASP A 75 -50.87 -25.56 11.62
C ASP A 75 -49.49 -26.02 12.10
N GLN A 76 -48.43 -25.81 11.30
CA GLN A 76 -47.03 -26.07 11.67
C GLN A 76 -46.43 -25.03 12.63
N PHE A 77 -47.10 -23.89 12.83
CA PHE A 77 -46.60 -22.81 13.68
C PHE A 77 -47.28 -22.81 15.04
N ILE A 78 -46.48 -23.01 16.08
CA ILE A 78 -46.90 -22.92 17.48
C ILE A 78 -46.24 -21.72 18.16
N ASP A 79 -46.72 -21.34 19.35
CA ASP A 79 -46.19 -20.23 20.14
C ASP A 79 -46.12 -18.88 19.40
N VAL A 80 -47.10 -18.60 18.55
CA VAL A 80 -47.16 -17.36 17.75
C VAL A 80 -47.34 -16.14 18.67
N LYS A 81 -46.32 -15.27 18.74
CA LYS A 81 -46.31 -14.05 19.56
C LYS A 81 -46.13 -12.81 18.68
N GLU A 82 -47.06 -11.87 18.76
CA GLU A 82 -46.98 -10.59 18.05
C GLU A 82 -45.77 -9.78 18.53
N LYS A 83 -45.01 -9.22 17.59
CA LYS A 83 -43.83 -8.36 17.85
C LYS A 83 -44.03 -6.94 17.33
N GLY A 84 -44.87 -6.77 16.31
CA GLY A 84 -45.20 -5.47 15.76
C GLY A 84 -46.35 -5.57 14.76
N LYS A 85 -47.13 -4.49 14.67
CA LYS A 85 -48.30 -4.38 13.81
C LYS A 85 -48.41 -2.98 13.24
N ASN A 86 -48.73 -2.88 11.95
CA ASN A 86 -49.15 -1.64 11.31
C ASN A 86 -50.30 -1.92 10.32
N ASN A 87 -50.70 -0.91 9.55
CA ASN A 87 -51.84 -1.00 8.63
C ASN A 87 -51.66 -2.02 7.47
N PHE A 88 -50.44 -2.47 7.19
CA PHE A 88 -50.11 -3.31 6.04
C PHE A 88 -49.62 -4.71 6.41
N ALA A 89 -49.01 -4.89 7.58
CA ALA A 89 -48.50 -6.17 8.01
C ALA A 89 -48.46 -6.32 9.53
N THR A 90 -48.49 -7.58 9.98
CA THR A 90 -48.19 -7.97 11.37
C THR A 90 -46.98 -8.90 11.36
N VAL A 91 -45.99 -8.64 12.21
CA VAL A 91 -44.84 -9.53 12.39
C VAL A 91 -44.93 -10.24 13.73
N CYS A 92 -44.86 -11.56 13.69
CA CYS A 92 -44.87 -12.44 14.86
C CYS A 92 -43.60 -13.28 14.92
N SER A 93 -43.19 -13.69 16.12
CA SER A 93 -42.25 -14.81 16.30
C SER A 93 -43.05 -16.09 16.51
N ALA A 94 -42.64 -17.20 15.92
CA ALA A 94 -43.28 -18.51 16.12
C ALA A 94 -42.24 -19.63 16.11
N THR A 95 -42.61 -20.80 16.64
CA THR A 95 -41.85 -22.04 16.51
C THR A 95 -42.43 -22.84 15.35
N TRP A 96 -41.61 -23.15 14.34
CA TRP A 96 -41.98 -24.06 13.26
C TRP A 96 -41.65 -25.49 13.68
N MET A 97 -42.69 -26.32 13.84
CA MET A 97 -42.57 -27.70 14.34
C MET A 97 -41.67 -28.56 13.46
N ASP A 98 -41.97 -28.68 12.16
CA ASP A 98 -41.13 -29.46 11.25
C ASP A 98 -39.81 -28.76 10.91
N GLY A 99 -39.80 -27.43 10.88
CA GLY A 99 -38.61 -26.64 10.56
C GLY A 99 -38.12 -26.76 9.11
N PRO A 100 -37.09 -25.99 8.72
CA PRO A 100 -36.61 -25.95 7.34
C PRO A 100 -35.89 -27.24 6.94
N LEU A 101 -35.91 -27.55 5.64
CA LEU A 101 -35.11 -28.65 5.09
C LEU A 101 -33.66 -28.23 4.87
N CYS A 102 -32.73 -29.01 5.43
CA CYS A 102 -31.30 -28.86 5.26
C CYS A 102 -30.67 -30.13 4.69
N TRP A 103 -29.65 -29.98 3.82
CA TRP A 103 -28.95 -31.13 3.27
C TRP A 103 -28.06 -31.79 4.32
N ASN A 104 -28.29 -33.08 4.57
CA ASN A 104 -27.42 -33.87 5.43
C ASN A 104 -26.43 -34.66 4.57
N LYS A 105 -25.13 -34.35 4.73
CA LYS A 105 -24.05 -34.98 3.96
C LYS A 105 -23.85 -36.46 4.24
N TYR A 106 -24.18 -36.92 5.45
CA TYR A 106 -24.00 -38.32 5.86
C TYR A 106 -25.09 -39.21 5.28
N ASN A 107 -26.34 -38.71 5.30
CA ASN A 107 -27.49 -39.45 4.79
C ASN A 107 -27.75 -39.20 3.30
N LYS A 108 -26.96 -38.31 2.66
CA LYS A 108 -27.10 -37.87 1.26
C LYS A 108 -28.55 -37.50 0.92
N ASN A 109 -29.23 -36.81 1.84
CA ASN A 109 -30.64 -36.49 1.74
C ASN A 109 -31.01 -35.24 2.57
N TYR A 110 -32.09 -34.56 2.20
CA TYR A 110 -32.64 -33.48 3.02
C TYR A 110 -33.33 -34.00 4.28
N ILE A 111 -32.98 -33.42 5.42
CA ILE A 111 -33.59 -33.64 6.74
C ILE A 111 -34.24 -32.35 7.25
N ARG A 112 -35.23 -32.50 8.14
CA ARG A 112 -35.95 -31.41 8.77
C ARG A 112 -35.22 -30.94 10.03
N ASP A 113 -34.98 -29.63 10.15
CA ASP A 113 -34.42 -28.99 11.34
C ASP A 113 -35.55 -28.52 12.27
N SER A 114 -36.18 -29.49 12.95
CA SER A 114 -37.43 -29.30 13.71
C SER A 114 -37.32 -28.31 14.87
N ASN A 115 -38.46 -27.72 15.24
CA ASN A 115 -38.63 -26.76 16.33
C ASN A 115 -37.82 -25.45 16.17
N ARG A 116 -37.64 -25.00 14.93
CA ARG A 116 -36.89 -23.77 14.64
C ARG A 116 -37.74 -22.53 14.90
N THR A 117 -37.17 -21.56 15.64
CA THR A 117 -37.80 -20.23 15.78
C THR A 117 -37.69 -19.44 14.47
N VAL A 118 -38.82 -18.89 14.02
CA VAL A 118 -38.95 -18.13 12.77
C VAL A 118 -39.70 -16.83 13.00
N ALA A 119 -39.48 -15.87 12.12
CA ALA A 119 -40.29 -14.66 12.03
C ALA A 119 -41.39 -14.88 10.97
N LEU A 120 -42.64 -14.71 11.38
CA LEU A 120 -43.83 -14.76 10.52
C LEU A 120 -44.25 -13.34 10.19
N LYS A 121 -44.23 -12.96 8.91
CA LYS A 121 -44.76 -11.67 8.45
C LYS A 121 -46.09 -11.89 7.75
N PHE A 122 -47.19 -11.59 8.44
CA PHE A 122 -48.55 -11.57 7.90
C PHE A 122 -48.74 -10.32 7.05
N LEU A 123 -49.06 -10.50 5.78
CA LEU A 123 -49.25 -9.41 4.83
C LEU A 123 -50.75 -9.16 4.63
N HIS A 124 -51.24 -8.06 5.20
CA HIS A 124 -52.65 -7.70 5.13
C HIS A 124 -52.97 -7.02 3.80
N ASN A 125 -54.17 -7.26 3.27
CA ASN A 125 -54.71 -6.67 2.03
C ASN A 125 -53.98 -7.08 0.72
N PHE A 126 -53.14 -8.12 0.74
CA PHE A 126 -52.55 -8.66 -0.48
C PHE A 126 -53.53 -9.59 -1.22
N GLN A 127 -54.19 -9.07 -2.26
CA GLN A 127 -55.10 -9.86 -3.11
C GLN A 127 -54.42 -10.49 -4.34
N ASN A 128 -53.14 -10.20 -4.61
CA ASN A 128 -52.43 -10.71 -5.80
C ASN A 128 -51.02 -11.25 -5.47
N ILE A 129 -50.73 -12.45 -5.97
CA ILE A 129 -49.47 -13.20 -5.83
C ILE A 129 -48.27 -12.43 -6.40
N THR A 130 -48.47 -11.57 -7.42
CA THR A 130 -47.39 -10.75 -7.99
C THR A 130 -46.77 -9.79 -6.97
N GLY A 131 -47.58 -9.23 -6.07
CA GLY A 131 -47.09 -8.35 -4.99
C GLY A 131 -46.25 -9.11 -3.96
N LEU A 132 -46.71 -10.30 -3.57
CA LEU A 132 -45.98 -11.21 -2.67
C LEU A 132 -44.63 -11.63 -3.26
N SER A 133 -44.58 -11.94 -4.56
CA SER A 133 -43.35 -12.33 -5.26
C SER A 133 -42.30 -11.23 -5.26
N ASN A 134 -42.71 -9.98 -5.51
CA ASN A 134 -41.80 -8.83 -5.48
C ASN A 134 -41.23 -8.60 -4.07
N GLU A 135 -42.07 -8.73 -3.04
CA GLU A 135 -41.63 -8.55 -1.66
C GLU A 135 -40.63 -9.65 -1.26
N ILE A 136 -40.86 -10.92 -1.62
CA ILE A 136 -39.92 -12.02 -1.37
C ILE A 136 -38.57 -11.81 -2.08
N LYS A 137 -38.59 -11.29 -3.32
CA LYS A 137 -37.36 -10.98 -4.07
C LYS A 137 -36.52 -9.91 -3.37
N GLU A 138 -37.16 -8.88 -2.78
CA GLU A 138 -36.46 -7.83 -2.05
C GLU A 138 -35.71 -8.38 -0.82
N TYR A 139 -36.32 -9.29 -0.05
CA TYR A 139 -35.66 -9.93 1.11
C TYR A 139 -34.53 -10.89 0.71
N SER A 140 -34.64 -11.54 -0.46
CA SER A 140 -33.63 -12.46 -0.99
C SER A 140 -32.33 -11.76 -1.44
N ILE A 141 -32.39 -10.47 -1.79
CA ILE A 141 -31.24 -9.66 -2.21
C ILE A 141 -30.39 -9.20 -1.01
N ILE A 142 -30.97 -9.14 0.19
CA ILE A 142 -30.38 -8.46 1.38
C ILE A 142 -29.84 -9.48 2.41
N ASN A 143 -29.61 -10.74 2.00
CA ASN A 143 -29.15 -11.85 2.86
C ASN A 143 -30.10 -12.23 4.01
N CYS A 144 -31.41 -11.95 3.91
CA CYS A 144 -32.39 -12.54 4.81
C CYS A 144 -32.93 -13.84 4.23
N ASN A 145 -32.60 -14.95 4.88
CA ASN A 145 -33.03 -16.29 4.50
C ASN A 145 -34.57 -16.42 4.61
N VAL A 146 -35.27 -16.41 3.47
CA VAL A 146 -36.72 -16.68 3.38
C VAL A 146 -36.90 -18.19 3.22
N TYR A 147 -37.54 -18.84 4.19
CA TYR A 147 -37.76 -20.29 4.16
C TYR A 147 -38.97 -20.70 3.33
N GLY A 148 -39.97 -19.83 3.21
CA GLY A 148 -41.18 -20.19 2.50
C GLY A 148 -42.33 -19.23 2.71
N ILE A 149 -43.50 -19.70 2.28
CA ILE A 149 -44.78 -19.00 2.39
C ILE A 149 -45.85 -19.91 2.99
N SER A 150 -46.80 -19.28 3.67
CA SER A 150 -48.00 -19.92 4.20
C SER A 150 -49.19 -18.99 3.95
N GLN A 151 -50.39 -19.46 4.26
CA GLN A 151 -51.59 -18.63 4.26
C GLN A 151 -52.40 -18.91 5.51
N ASN A 152 -52.81 -17.83 6.18
CA ASN A 152 -53.69 -17.94 7.33
C ASN A 152 -55.07 -18.48 6.86
N PRO A 153 -55.55 -19.62 7.39
CA PRO A 153 -56.81 -20.21 6.93
C PRO A 153 -58.03 -19.32 7.24
N ASN A 154 -57.95 -18.48 8.29
CA ASN A 154 -59.03 -17.63 8.76
C ASN A 154 -59.04 -16.27 8.02
N THR A 155 -57.90 -15.57 7.99
CA THR A 155 -57.85 -14.22 7.38
C THR A 155 -57.59 -14.25 5.88
N LYS A 156 -57.13 -15.39 5.35
CA LYS A 156 -56.61 -15.55 3.97
C LYS A 156 -55.37 -14.72 3.67
N ASP A 157 -54.78 -14.05 4.67
CA ASP A 157 -53.53 -13.31 4.51
C ASP A 157 -52.38 -14.27 4.18
N TYR A 158 -51.54 -13.86 3.24
CA TYR A 158 -50.28 -14.53 2.98
C TYR A 158 -49.28 -14.25 4.09
N ILE A 159 -48.49 -15.26 4.43
CA ILE A 159 -47.48 -15.20 5.48
C ILE A 159 -46.14 -15.52 4.85
N MET A 160 -45.16 -14.65 5.04
CA MET A 160 -43.76 -14.95 4.73
C MET A 160 -43.06 -15.52 5.95
N ILE A 161 -42.31 -16.59 5.76
CA ILE A 161 -41.56 -17.27 6.83
C ILE A 161 -40.08 -16.94 6.66
N LEU A 162 -39.56 -16.23 7.64
CA LEU A 162 -38.23 -15.62 7.62
C LEU A 162 -37.37 -16.20 8.76
N ASN A 163 -36.05 -16.20 8.57
CA ASN A 163 -35.13 -16.45 9.66
C ASN A 163 -35.36 -15.45 10.81
N ASN A 164 -35.26 -15.94 12.05
CA ASN A 164 -35.40 -15.14 13.27
C ASN A 164 -34.41 -13.95 13.36
N GLU A 165 -33.28 -13.99 12.63
CA GLU A 165 -32.37 -12.86 12.44
C GLU A 165 -33.07 -11.60 11.88
N TYR A 166 -34.26 -11.74 11.29
CA TYR A 166 -35.12 -10.63 10.90
C TYR A 166 -35.26 -9.56 12.00
N PHE A 167 -35.44 -9.97 13.26
CA PHE A 167 -35.65 -9.05 14.39
C PHE A 167 -34.39 -8.29 14.84
N GLU A 168 -33.22 -8.66 14.32
CA GLU A 168 -31.97 -7.93 14.52
C GLU A 168 -31.74 -6.88 13.44
N ILE A 169 -32.35 -7.07 12.27
CA ILE A 169 -32.11 -6.23 11.08
C ILE A 169 -33.24 -5.22 10.87
N TYR A 170 -34.49 -5.62 11.07
CA TYR A 170 -35.69 -4.86 10.71
C TYR A 170 -36.42 -4.30 11.93
N CYS A 171 -36.89 -3.07 11.79
CA CYS A 171 -37.72 -2.40 12.78
C CYS A 171 -39.11 -3.02 12.84
N VAL A 172 -39.54 -3.47 14.02
CA VAL A 172 -40.88 -4.07 14.21
C VAL A 172 -42.04 -3.08 14.06
N ILE A 173 -41.77 -1.77 14.05
CA ILE A 173 -42.81 -0.73 13.91
C ILE A 173 -43.05 -0.39 12.43
N CYS A 174 -41.98 -0.10 11.67
CA CYS A 174 -42.10 0.34 10.28
C CYS A 174 -41.61 -0.68 9.23
N TYR A 175 -41.09 -1.83 9.67
CA TYR A 175 -40.58 -2.92 8.84
C TYR A 175 -39.43 -2.55 7.89
N LYS A 176 -38.80 -1.39 8.09
CA LYS A 176 -37.55 -0.99 7.43
C LYS A 176 -36.34 -1.39 8.26
N ILE A 177 -35.17 -1.47 7.62
CA ILE A 177 -33.89 -1.75 8.29
C ILE A 177 -33.65 -0.72 9.40
N TYR A 178 -33.20 -1.16 10.58
CA TYR A 178 -32.81 -0.25 11.66
C TYR A 178 -31.72 0.71 11.19
N THR A 179 -31.91 2.01 11.43
CA THR A 179 -30.88 3.03 11.16
C THR A 179 -29.63 2.79 12.01
N ASN A 180 -29.81 2.29 13.23
CA ASN A 180 -28.72 1.79 14.06
C ASN A 180 -29.09 0.40 14.62
N ARG A 181 -28.46 -0.65 14.06
CA ARG A 181 -28.72 -2.05 14.40
C ARG A 181 -28.33 -2.40 15.84
N LYS A 182 -27.20 -1.86 16.33
CA LYS A 182 -26.69 -2.14 17.69
C LYS A 182 -27.72 -1.84 18.77
N TYR A 183 -28.47 -0.75 18.62
CA TYR A 183 -29.46 -0.30 19.60
C TYR A 183 -30.90 -0.55 19.16
N LYS A 184 -31.14 -1.25 18.03
CA LYS A 184 -32.47 -1.44 17.44
C LYS A 184 -33.24 -0.11 17.32
N TRP A 185 -32.53 0.93 16.90
CA TRP A 185 -33.05 2.31 16.81
C TRP A 185 -33.40 2.65 15.36
N CYS A 186 -34.64 3.10 15.14
CA CYS A 186 -35.17 3.43 13.81
C CYS A 186 -35.44 4.93 13.70
N LYS A 187 -34.67 5.64 12.87
CA LYS A 187 -34.78 7.09 12.70
C LYS A 187 -36.21 7.54 12.37
N LEU A 188 -36.85 6.85 11.43
CA LEU A 188 -38.18 7.23 10.96
C LEU A 188 -39.24 7.10 12.07
N CYS A 189 -39.23 5.99 12.80
CA CYS A 189 -40.15 5.78 13.93
C CYS A 189 -39.94 6.82 15.03
N GLN A 190 -38.69 7.19 15.29
CA GLN A 190 -38.32 8.11 16.35
C GLN A 190 -38.67 9.57 15.98
N ILE A 191 -38.52 9.95 14.72
CA ILE A 191 -39.01 11.25 14.22
C ILE A 191 -40.54 11.33 14.31
N ASN A 192 -41.25 10.25 13.98
CA ASN A 192 -42.71 10.22 14.11
C ASN A 192 -43.15 10.29 15.58
N ASP A 193 -42.50 9.55 16.46
CA ASP A 193 -42.73 9.61 17.92
C ASP A 193 -42.51 11.03 18.46
N LEU A 194 -41.42 11.69 18.05
CA LEU A 194 -41.16 13.10 18.39
C LEU A 194 -42.28 14.03 17.92
N ARG A 195 -42.83 13.80 16.72
CA ARG A 195 -43.92 14.61 16.16
C ARG A 195 -45.26 14.38 16.85
N GLU A 196 -45.57 13.16 17.29
CA GLU A 196 -46.87 12.79 17.86
C GLU A 196 -46.94 13.09 19.37
N ASN A 197 -45.88 12.80 20.11
CA ASN A 197 -45.89 12.84 21.58
C ASN A 197 -45.39 14.17 22.18
N PHE A 198 -44.80 15.07 21.39
CA PHE A 198 -44.22 16.32 21.88
C PHE A 198 -44.78 17.57 21.19
N THR A 199 -46.07 17.56 20.84
CA THR A 199 -46.79 18.55 20.01
C THR A 199 -46.93 19.99 20.56
N ASN A 200 -46.10 20.42 21.52
CA ASN A 200 -46.13 21.76 22.13
C ASN A 200 -44.82 22.57 22.00
N TRP A 201 -44.03 22.37 20.94
CA TRP A 201 -42.76 23.11 20.70
C TRP A 201 -42.85 24.18 19.60
N THR A 202 -43.99 24.84 19.46
CA THR A 202 -44.10 25.95 18.50
C THR A 202 -43.61 27.24 19.14
N SER A 203 -42.76 27.96 18.43
CA SER A 203 -42.31 29.30 18.79
C SER A 203 -43.35 30.37 18.49
N GLY A 204 -44.40 30.02 17.73
CA GLY A 204 -45.33 30.97 17.13
C GLY A 204 -44.77 31.65 15.89
N ASN A 205 -43.56 31.27 15.44
CA ASN A 205 -42.91 31.76 14.23
C ASN A 205 -42.61 30.60 13.27
N ASN A 206 -43.34 30.55 12.15
CA ASN A 206 -43.22 29.50 11.14
C ASN A 206 -41.78 29.27 10.66
N ASN A 207 -40.96 30.32 10.58
CA ASN A 207 -39.58 30.18 10.10
C ASN A 207 -38.68 29.47 11.13
N ILE A 208 -38.89 29.75 12.42
CA ILE A 208 -38.14 29.10 13.51
C ILE A 208 -38.63 27.66 13.68
N ASP A 209 -39.94 27.44 13.58
CA ASP A 209 -40.54 26.10 13.69
C ASP A 209 -40.07 25.19 12.54
N ASN A 210 -40.00 25.72 11.31
CA ASN A 210 -39.41 25.02 10.16
C ASN A 210 -37.94 24.70 10.39
N PHE A 211 -37.16 25.65 10.95
CA PHE A 211 -35.75 25.42 11.25
C PHE A 211 -35.54 24.32 12.31
N ILE A 212 -36.33 24.32 13.39
CA ILE A 212 -36.30 23.27 14.41
C ILE A 212 -36.60 21.91 13.77
N HIS A 213 -37.61 21.86 12.89
CA HIS A 213 -37.96 20.65 12.17
C HIS A 213 -36.81 20.12 11.30
N GLU A 214 -36.16 20.99 10.52
CA GLU A 214 -34.98 20.63 9.73
C GLU A 214 -33.86 20.07 10.60
N MET A 215 -33.67 20.60 11.81
CA MET A 215 -32.65 20.11 12.74
C MET A 215 -33.01 18.73 13.32
N GLN A 216 -34.26 18.50 13.67
CA GLN A 216 -34.75 17.19 14.13
C GLN A 216 -34.61 16.10 13.06
N LEU A 217 -34.77 16.44 11.77
CA LEU A 217 -34.55 15.49 10.67
C LEU A 217 -33.07 15.04 10.56
N LYS A 218 -32.11 15.74 11.18
CA LYS A 218 -30.67 15.41 11.10
C LYS A 218 -30.22 14.33 12.08
N ILE A 219 -31.04 13.95 13.05
CA ILE A 219 -30.71 12.88 14.02
C ILE A 219 -30.45 11.54 13.30
N ASN A 220 -29.45 10.79 13.75
CA ASN A 220 -29.09 9.51 13.13
C ASN A 220 -28.61 8.43 14.11
N ARG A 221 -28.44 8.77 15.39
CA ARG A 221 -28.14 7.86 16.49
C ARG A 221 -28.98 8.25 17.71
N PRO A 222 -29.25 7.32 18.63
CA PRO A 222 -30.00 7.60 19.87
C PRO A 222 -29.33 8.65 20.77
N THR A 223 -28.01 8.79 20.71
CA THR A 223 -27.23 9.73 21.53
C THR A 223 -27.18 11.16 20.96
N ASN A 224 -27.89 11.44 19.87
CA ASN A 224 -27.95 12.80 19.31
C ASN A 224 -28.82 13.70 20.20
N LEU A 225 -28.37 14.92 20.49
CA LEU A 225 -29.21 15.91 21.15
C LEU A 225 -30.43 16.24 20.28
N ILE A 226 -31.60 16.34 20.92
CA ILE A 226 -32.83 16.77 20.27
C ILE A 226 -32.89 18.29 20.31
N PHE A 227 -32.99 18.90 19.13
CA PHE A 227 -33.12 20.35 18.98
C PHE A 227 -34.60 20.75 19.13
N GLU A 228 -34.91 21.66 20.04
CA GLU A 228 -36.29 22.06 20.33
C GLU A 228 -36.47 23.55 20.60
N TRP A 229 -37.73 23.99 20.62
CA TRP A 229 -38.10 25.29 21.17
C TRP A 229 -38.21 25.17 22.70
N ILE A 230 -37.57 26.08 23.42
CA ILE A 230 -37.55 26.10 24.88
C ILE A 230 -38.31 27.35 25.33
N PRO A 231 -39.49 27.22 25.94
CA PRO A 231 -40.19 28.36 26.52
C PRO A 231 -39.30 29.07 27.55
N TYR A 232 -39.24 30.40 27.51
CA TYR A 232 -38.29 31.17 28.32
C TYR A 232 -38.50 31.01 29.83
N ASP A 233 -39.75 30.77 30.26
CA ASP A 233 -40.11 30.52 31.66
C ASP A 233 -39.53 29.22 32.26
N GLN A 234 -38.98 28.37 31.38
CA GLN A 234 -38.25 27.16 31.76
C GLN A 234 -36.84 27.44 32.30
N PHE A 235 -36.31 28.65 32.11
CA PHE A 235 -35.03 29.04 32.66
C PHE A 235 -35.17 29.73 34.02
N SER A 236 -34.41 29.29 35.02
CA SER A 236 -34.23 29.95 36.31
C SER A 236 -32.76 30.24 36.59
N ASP A 237 -32.49 31.02 37.64
CA ASP A 237 -31.12 31.32 38.12
C ASP A 237 -30.19 31.90 37.05
N ILE A 238 -30.73 32.74 36.16
CA ILE A 238 -29.99 33.33 35.04
C ILE A 238 -28.90 34.28 35.59
N LYS A 239 -27.63 33.95 35.36
CA LYS A 239 -26.45 34.72 35.80
C LYS A 239 -25.60 35.14 34.61
N GLU A 240 -25.42 36.44 34.40
CA GLU A 240 -24.54 36.98 33.36
C GLU A 240 -23.07 36.60 33.63
N LYS A 241 -22.35 36.21 32.57
CA LYS A 241 -20.92 35.89 32.63
C LYS A 241 -20.08 36.78 31.73
N TYR A 242 -20.62 37.18 30.59
CA TYR A 242 -19.92 37.99 29.61
C TYR A 242 -20.91 38.81 28.78
N LYS A 243 -20.51 40.04 28.43
CA LYS A 243 -21.29 40.96 27.62
C LYS A 243 -20.36 41.79 26.73
N ASN A 244 -20.65 41.81 25.43
CA ASN A 244 -20.07 42.75 24.48
C ASN A 244 -21.18 43.43 23.66
N ASN A 245 -20.81 44.18 22.63
CA ASN A 245 -21.77 44.95 21.82
C ASN A 245 -22.75 44.08 20.98
N PHE A 246 -22.48 42.78 20.80
CA PHE A 246 -23.23 41.89 19.90
C PHE A 246 -23.80 40.65 20.61
N THR A 247 -23.28 40.26 21.77
CA THR A 247 -23.64 39.01 22.44
C THR A 247 -23.55 39.15 23.96
N THR A 248 -24.55 38.60 24.66
CA THR A 248 -24.49 38.34 26.11
C THR A 248 -24.52 36.85 26.35
N VAL A 249 -23.68 36.34 27.24
CA VAL A 249 -23.68 34.92 27.66
C VAL A 249 -24.04 34.82 29.14
N CYS A 250 -25.07 34.03 29.44
CA CYS A 250 -25.54 33.76 30.79
C CYS A 250 -25.49 32.26 31.11
N LEU A 251 -25.42 31.88 32.39
CA LEU A 251 -25.72 30.52 32.85
C LEU A 251 -27.12 30.48 33.45
N ALA A 252 -27.88 29.42 33.17
CA ALA A 252 -29.22 29.23 33.70
C ALA A 252 -29.52 27.76 34.01
N THR A 253 -30.47 27.51 34.89
CA THR A 253 -31.04 26.18 35.16
C THR A 253 -32.26 26.00 34.26
N TRP A 254 -32.29 24.95 33.44
CA TRP A 254 -33.44 24.55 32.64
C TRP A 254 -34.28 23.51 33.40
N LYS A 255 -35.48 23.91 33.85
CA LYS A 255 -36.36 23.13 34.73
C LYS A 255 -36.74 21.77 34.14
N ASN A 256 -37.36 21.75 32.95
CA ASN A 256 -37.75 20.49 32.31
C ASN A 256 -36.56 19.76 31.70
N GLY A 257 -35.51 20.49 31.32
CA GLY A 257 -34.28 19.94 30.78
C GLY A 257 -34.42 19.28 29.40
N PRO A 258 -33.30 18.83 28.81
CA PRO A 258 -33.28 18.26 27.46
C PRO A 258 -33.89 16.86 27.41
N LEU A 259 -34.20 16.40 26.19
CA LEU A 259 -34.52 15.01 25.94
C LEU A 259 -33.25 14.16 25.76
N ASP A 260 -33.22 13.00 26.41
CA ASP A 260 -32.20 11.97 26.28
C ASP A 260 -32.83 10.59 26.02
N TYR A 261 -32.17 9.77 25.21
CA TYR A 261 -32.69 8.45 24.83
C TYR A 261 -32.43 7.42 25.92
N ASN A 262 -33.49 6.92 26.54
CA ASN A 262 -33.41 5.83 27.50
C ASN A 262 -33.24 4.50 26.74
N PHE A 263 -32.08 3.86 26.88
CA PHE A 263 -31.77 2.61 26.19
C PHE A 263 -32.59 1.40 26.67
N ASP A 264 -33.03 1.41 27.93
CA ASP A 264 -33.83 0.33 28.51
C ASP A 264 -35.29 0.43 28.03
N GLU A 265 -35.85 1.64 28.08
CA GLU A 265 -37.24 1.91 27.69
C GLU A 265 -37.41 2.17 26.17
N LYS A 266 -36.30 2.33 25.44
CA LYS A 266 -36.24 2.60 23.99
C LYS A 266 -37.01 3.84 23.52
N LYS A 267 -37.14 4.84 24.39
CA LYS A 267 -37.84 6.11 24.14
C LYS A 267 -37.06 7.30 24.72
N TYR A 268 -37.38 8.52 24.28
CA TYR A 268 -36.80 9.73 24.84
C TYR A 268 -37.47 10.11 26.17
N THR A 269 -36.66 10.56 27.13
CA THR A 269 -37.08 11.00 28.47
C THR A 269 -36.41 12.33 28.82
N ARG A 270 -36.96 13.10 29.76
CA ARG A 270 -36.46 14.44 30.13
C ARG A 270 -35.40 14.37 31.24
N ASP A 271 -34.29 15.07 31.07
CA ASP A 271 -33.23 15.26 32.07
C ASP A 271 -33.41 16.59 32.82
N SER A 272 -34.34 16.62 33.78
CA SER A 272 -34.77 17.85 34.46
C SER A 272 -33.65 18.56 35.26
N ASN A 273 -33.80 19.88 35.44
CA ASN A 273 -32.88 20.77 36.17
C ASN A 273 -31.45 20.84 35.60
N LYS A 274 -31.32 20.77 34.28
CA LYS A 274 -30.02 20.84 33.59
C LYS A 274 -29.47 22.26 33.60
N ILE A 275 -28.20 22.44 33.98
CA ILE A 275 -27.53 23.73 33.83
C ILE A 275 -27.12 23.91 32.36
N VAL A 276 -27.48 25.05 31.76
CA VAL A 276 -27.23 25.41 30.37
C VAL A 276 -26.58 26.79 30.25
N ALA A 277 -25.83 27.01 29.17
CA ALA A 277 -25.35 28.34 28.81
C ALA A 277 -26.30 28.98 27.79
N LEU A 278 -26.73 30.21 28.05
CA LEU A 278 -27.65 30.99 27.23
C LEU A 278 -26.86 32.07 26.47
N LYS A 279 -26.80 31.97 25.15
CA LYS A 279 -26.20 33.00 24.27
C LYS A 279 -27.31 33.88 23.69
N TYR A 280 -27.36 35.14 24.09
CA TYR A 280 -28.28 36.16 23.58
C TYR A 280 -27.73 36.75 22.27
N LEU A 281 -28.57 36.78 21.25
CA LEU A 281 -28.25 37.32 19.92
C LEU A 281 -28.90 38.70 19.76
N HIS A 282 -28.14 39.76 20.03
CA HIS A 282 -28.64 41.14 20.03
C HIS A 282 -28.63 41.74 18.61
N LYS A 283 -29.71 42.46 18.24
CA LYS A 283 -29.80 43.28 17.01
C LYS A 283 -29.66 42.52 15.67
N SER A 284 -30.16 41.28 15.58
CA SER A 284 -30.17 40.53 14.32
C SER A 284 -31.31 40.97 13.38
N GLN A 285 -30.98 41.45 12.17
CA GLN A 285 -31.98 41.82 11.15
C GLN A 285 -32.62 40.58 10.49
N ASN A 286 -31.95 39.40 10.54
CA ASN A 286 -32.45 38.12 10.02
C ASN A 286 -31.91 36.96 10.87
N ILE A 287 -32.66 36.62 11.92
CA ILE A 287 -32.25 35.64 12.91
C ILE A 287 -32.06 34.23 12.33
N VAL A 288 -32.81 33.84 11.29
CA VAL A 288 -32.72 32.48 10.72
C VAL A 288 -31.38 32.26 10.04
N ASN A 289 -30.89 33.26 9.29
CA ASN A 289 -29.58 33.19 8.66
C ASN A 289 -28.45 33.17 9.69
N GLU A 290 -28.59 33.92 10.78
CA GLU A 290 -27.62 33.95 11.87
C GLU A 290 -27.60 32.63 12.64
N LEU A 291 -28.77 32.08 12.98
CA LEU A 291 -28.92 30.75 13.58
C LEU A 291 -28.36 29.66 12.66
N GLN A 292 -28.62 29.72 11.35
CA GLN A 292 -28.07 28.76 10.38
C GLN A 292 -26.55 28.84 10.30
N LYS A 293 -25.97 30.05 10.35
CA LYS A 293 -24.52 30.25 10.37
C LYS A 293 -23.92 29.68 11.65
N GLU A 294 -24.45 30.06 12.81
CA GLU A 294 -24.02 29.57 14.11
C GLU A 294 -24.14 28.04 14.19
N VAL A 295 -25.27 27.47 13.77
CA VAL A 295 -25.50 26.01 13.79
C VAL A 295 -24.57 25.26 12.82
N LYS A 296 -24.23 25.83 11.65
CA LYS A 296 -23.19 25.29 10.76
C LYS A 296 -21.82 25.32 11.45
N ASP A 297 -21.47 26.44 12.06
CA ASP A 297 -20.21 26.60 12.81
C ASP A 297 -20.15 25.63 14.00
N TYR A 298 -21.29 25.31 14.63
CA TYR A 298 -21.39 24.34 15.73
C TYR A 298 -21.37 22.87 15.28
N SER A 299 -21.83 22.57 14.07
CA SER A 299 -21.91 21.20 13.54
C SER A 299 -20.62 20.73 12.86
N LEU A 300 -19.76 21.65 12.39
CA LEU A 300 -18.44 21.36 11.81
C LEU A 300 -17.36 20.96 12.84
N ILE A 301 -17.69 20.99 14.13
CA ILE A 301 -16.76 20.91 15.26
C ILE A 301 -16.28 19.49 15.60
N ARG A 302 -17.05 18.46 15.25
CA ARG A 302 -16.66 17.06 15.46
C ARG A 302 -16.83 16.32 14.14
N ASN A 303 -15.79 15.58 13.73
CA ASN A 303 -15.87 14.55 12.69
C ASN A 303 -16.88 13.42 13.01
N ASP A 304 -17.66 13.54 14.08
CA ASP A 304 -18.85 12.75 14.39
C ASP A 304 -19.95 13.61 15.06
N LYS A 305 -20.85 14.16 14.24
CA LYS A 305 -22.32 14.15 14.41
C LYS A 305 -22.95 14.44 15.80
N ILE A 306 -22.51 15.40 16.61
CA ILE A 306 -23.30 15.87 17.76
C ILE A 306 -23.45 17.39 17.70
N LEU A 307 -24.70 17.85 17.57
CA LEU A 307 -25.06 19.25 17.80
C LEU A 307 -24.98 19.49 19.32
N ASN A 308 -24.20 20.46 19.79
CA ASN A 308 -24.09 20.81 21.23
C ASN A 308 -25.12 21.87 21.66
N ILE A 309 -26.15 22.08 20.84
CA ILE A 309 -27.20 23.07 21.07
C ILE A 309 -28.47 22.30 21.37
N TYR A 310 -29.07 22.59 22.52
CA TYR A 310 -30.34 21.97 22.92
C TYR A 310 -31.53 22.60 22.22
N GLY A 311 -31.47 23.90 21.93
CA GLY A 311 -32.61 24.57 21.34
C GLY A 311 -32.48 26.08 21.30
N ILE A 312 -33.60 26.70 20.93
CA ILE A 312 -33.76 28.14 20.85
C ILE A 312 -34.88 28.57 21.81
N SER A 313 -34.72 29.74 22.39
CA SER A 313 -35.74 30.46 23.15
C SER A 313 -35.81 31.91 22.68
N GLN A 314 -36.78 32.66 23.18
CA GLN A 314 -36.86 34.10 22.99
C GLN A 314 -37.19 34.78 24.31
N ASN A 315 -36.41 35.80 24.65
CA ASN A 315 -36.69 36.63 25.81
C ASN A 315 -38.00 37.41 25.57
N PRO A 316 -39.02 37.29 26.45
CA PRO A 316 -40.31 37.94 26.25
C PRO A 316 -40.23 39.47 26.34
N ASP A 317 -39.28 40.01 27.09
CA ASP A 317 -39.13 41.45 27.36
C ASP A 317 -38.29 42.12 26.26
N THR A 318 -37.10 41.58 25.95
CA THR A 318 -36.19 42.18 24.98
C THR A 318 -36.48 41.77 23.54
N LYS A 319 -37.23 40.67 23.34
CA LYS A 319 -37.45 39.99 22.07
C LYS A 319 -36.20 39.37 21.45
N ASP A 320 -35.06 39.41 22.13
CA ASP A 320 -33.83 38.76 21.67
C ASP A 320 -34.01 37.23 21.66
N TYR A 321 -33.50 36.60 20.61
CA TYR A 321 -33.41 35.15 20.54
C TYR A 321 -32.20 34.67 21.34
N ILE A 322 -32.39 33.51 21.98
CA ILE A 322 -31.42 32.90 22.88
C ILE A 322 -31.13 31.49 22.39
N MET A 323 -29.85 31.15 22.24
CA MET A 323 -29.42 29.78 22.03
C MET A 323 -29.09 29.12 23.36
N ALA A 324 -29.69 27.95 23.63
CA ALA A 324 -29.39 27.14 24.80
C ALA A 324 -28.33 26.08 24.47
N LEU A 325 -27.16 26.20 25.09
CA LEU A 325 -25.96 25.42 24.83
C LEU A 325 -25.67 24.44 25.98
N HIS A 326 -25.11 23.28 25.66
CA HIS A 326 -24.65 22.30 26.63
C HIS A 326 -23.47 22.85 27.49
N ASN A 327 -23.63 22.87 28.82
CA ASN A 327 -22.76 23.61 29.75
C ASN A 327 -21.37 22.99 30.00
N ILE A 328 -21.20 21.67 29.85
CA ILE A 328 -19.98 20.99 30.33
C ILE A 328 -18.71 21.36 29.51
N GLU A 329 -18.83 21.96 28.31
CA GLU A 329 -17.68 22.19 27.41
C GLU A 329 -17.34 23.68 27.13
N VAL A 330 -17.99 24.66 27.78
CA VAL A 330 -17.81 26.09 27.41
C VAL A 330 -16.37 26.59 27.61
N SER A 331 -15.68 26.18 28.68
CA SER A 331 -14.28 26.61 28.89
C SER A 331 -13.25 25.87 28.03
N GLU A 332 -13.63 24.76 27.40
CA GLU A 332 -12.78 23.97 26.50
C GLU A 332 -12.91 24.42 25.04
N ILE A 333 -14.08 24.96 24.68
CA ILE A 333 -14.40 25.34 23.31
C ILE A 333 -14.20 26.84 23.07
N TYR A 334 -14.46 27.68 24.08
CA TYR A 334 -14.50 29.12 23.92
C TYR A 334 -13.36 29.83 24.65
N CYS A 335 -12.82 30.85 23.99
CA CYS A 335 -11.79 31.73 24.51
C CYS A 335 -12.29 32.46 25.76
N VAL A 336 -11.60 32.29 26.88
CA VAL A 336 -11.96 32.98 28.14
C VAL A 336 -11.78 34.50 28.06
N LYS A 337 -11.00 35.01 27.10
CA LYS A 337 -10.73 36.44 26.91
C LYS A 337 -11.80 37.13 26.07
N CYS A 338 -12.36 36.47 25.05
CA CYS A 338 -13.28 37.11 24.09
C CYS A 338 -14.57 36.33 23.79
N TYR A 339 -14.72 35.12 24.34
CA TYR A 339 -15.83 34.18 24.15
C TYR A 339 -16.11 33.76 22.70
N ASN A 340 -15.20 34.05 21.76
CA ASN A 340 -15.15 33.38 20.46
C ASN A 340 -14.62 31.95 20.63
N ILE A 341 -14.94 31.08 19.69
CA ILE A 341 -14.36 29.72 19.63
C ILE A 341 -12.84 29.84 19.55
N TYR A 342 -12.10 29.02 20.31
CA TYR A 342 -10.65 28.94 20.15
C TYR A 342 -10.31 28.52 18.71
N THR A 343 -9.51 29.33 18.02
CA THR A 343 -8.96 28.98 16.70
C THR A 343 -8.23 27.63 16.75
N ASN A 344 -7.52 27.35 17.86
CA ASN A 344 -6.99 26.01 18.14
C ASN A 344 -7.34 25.56 19.57
N ARG A 345 -8.30 24.63 19.66
CA ARG A 345 -8.86 24.15 20.94
C ARG A 345 -7.91 23.33 21.77
N LYS A 346 -7.10 22.48 21.14
CA LYS A 346 -6.13 21.61 21.83
C LYS A 346 -5.20 22.44 22.73
N TYR A 347 -4.88 23.65 22.30
CA TYR A 347 -3.99 24.57 23.01
C TYR A 347 -4.72 25.74 23.67
N LYS A 348 -6.06 25.79 23.65
CA LYS A 348 -6.82 26.95 24.12
C LYS A 348 -6.30 28.26 23.52
N TRP A 349 -6.03 28.25 22.21
CA TRP A 349 -5.40 29.35 21.49
C TRP A 349 -6.42 30.10 20.63
N CYS A 350 -6.42 31.43 20.73
CA CYS A 350 -7.36 32.31 20.06
C CYS A 350 -6.61 33.34 19.22
N GLU A 351 -6.66 33.18 17.90
CA GLU A 351 -5.91 34.00 16.93
C GLU A 351 -6.16 35.50 17.10
N PRO A 352 -7.43 35.99 17.13
CA PRO A 352 -7.65 37.43 17.24
C PRO A 352 -7.11 38.02 18.54
N CYS A 353 -7.20 37.27 19.65
CA CYS A 353 -6.63 37.69 20.93
C CYS A 353 -5.10 37.76 20.88
N GLN A 354 -4.45 36.81 20.19
CA GLN A 354 -2.99 36.80 20.09
C GLN A 354 -2.47 37.88 19.15
N ILE A 355 -3.11 38.11 18.00
CA ILE A 355 -2.75 39.20 17.09
C ILE A 355 -2.86 40.55 17.81
N ASN A 356 -3.92 40.77 18.58
CA ASN A 356 -4.06 42.01 19.36
C ASN A 356 -2.97 42.13 20.43
N ASN A 357 -2.66 41.05 21.14
CA ASN A 357 -1.59 41.06 22.14
C ASN A 357 -0.21 41.37 21.53
N LEU A 358 0.10 40.85 20.34
CA LEU A 358 1.35 41.18 19.63
C LEU A 358 1.42 42.65 19.24
N LYS A 359 0.33 43.21 18.68
CA LYS A 359 0.24 44.63 18.30
C LYS A 359 0.51 45.57 19.48
N GLU A 360 0.01 45.23 20.67
CA GLU A 360 0.26 46.00 21.90
C GLU A 360 1.73 45.97 22.33
N ASN A 361 2.48 44.95 21.92
CA ASN A 361 3.84 44.67 22.38
C ASN A 361 4.95 44.90 21.32
N PHE A 362 4.65 45.42 20.12
CA PHE A 362 5.65 45.61 19.05
C PHE A 362 6.91 46.37 19.48
N LYS A 363 6.80 47.29 20.45
CA LYS A 363 7.93 48.05 20.98
C LYS A 363 9.01 47.19 21.66
N ASN A 364 8.70 45.94 22.02
CA ASN A 364 9.61 45.04 22.70
C ASN A 364 10.65 44.39 21.77
N TRP A 365 10.48 44.46 20.44
CA TRP A 365 11.35 43.79 19.45
C TRP A 365 11.95 44.75 18.42
N THR A 366 12.36 45.94 18.85
CA THR A 366 13.02 46.92 17.97
C THR A 366 14.51 46.65 17.79
N SER A 367 14.96 46.74 16.53
CA SER A 367 16.35 46.69 16.11
C SER A 367 17.02 48.07 16.05
N GLY A 368 16.22 49.15 16.10
CA GLY A 368 16.67 50.51 15.79
C GLY A 368 16.74 50.81 14.29
N ASN A 369 16.25 49.91 13.43
CA ASN A 369 16.13 50.11 11.99
C ASN A 369 14.66 49.89 11.56
N ASP A 370 14.01 50.96 11.10
CA ASP A 370 12.58 50.96 10.76
C ASP A 370 12.21 49.89 9.72
N ASN A 371 13.08 49.63 8.74
CA ASN A 371 12.81 48.62 7.70
C ASN A 371 12.79 47.20 8.29
N ILE A 372 13.67 46.91 9.23
CA ILE A 372 13.72 45.60 9.90
C ILE A 372 12.58 45.46 10.88
N ASP A 373 12.27 46.52 11.61
CA ASP A 373 11.18 46.52 12.60
C ASP A 373 9.82 46.33 11.91
N ASN A 374 9.60 46.98 10.77
CA ASN A 374 8.41 46.77 9.94
C ASN A 374 8.32 45.32 9.45
N PHE A 375 9.43 44.76 8.96
CA PHE A 375 9.47 43.37 8.51
C PHE A 375 9.16 42.37 9.64
N ILE A 376 9.71 42.59 10.84
CA ILE A 376 9.43 41.75 12.02
C ILE A 376 7.92 41.81 12.35
N GLN A 377 7.33 43.00 12.36
CA GLN A 377 5.89 43.17 12.62
C GLN A 377 5.03 42.44 11.57
N GLU A 378 5.36 42.57 10.28
CA GLU A 378 4.68 41.84 9.21
C GLU A 378 4.74 40.33 9.42
N MET A 379 5.90 39.80 9.85
CA MET A 379 6.06 38.37 10.13
C MET A 379 5.27 37.92 11.36
N GLN A 380 5.25 38.73 12.42
CA GLN A 380 4.48 38.46 13.64
C GLN A 380 2.97 38.44 13.38
N LEU A 381 2.46 39.24 12.45
CA LEU A 381 1.04 39.28 12.09
C LEU A 381 0.57 38.08 11.26
N LYS A 382 1.49 37.25 10.74
CA LYS A 382 1.18 36.04 9.96
C LYS A 382 0.88 34.81 10.83
N ILE A 383 0.94 34.91 12.16
CA ILE A 383 0.67 33.76 13.03
C ILE A 383 -0.80 33.35 13.00
N ASN A 384 -1.06 32.04 12.84
CA ASN A 384 -2.40 31.48 12.79
C ASN A 384 -2.55 30.19 13.62
N CYS A 385 -1.47 29.73 14.27
CA CYS A 385 -1.41 28.52 15.07
C CYS A 385 -0.54 28.73 16.32
N PRO A 386 -0.87 28.09 17.47
CA PRO A 386 -0.07 28.12 18.70
C PRO A 386 1.36 27.57 18.54
N THR A 387 1.61 26.75 17.51
CA THR A 387 2.94 26.18 17.25
C THR A 387 3.78 27.05 16.32
N ASN A 388 3.25 28.16 15.79
CA ASN A 388 4.06 29.06 14.97
C ASN A 388 5.15 29.71 15.82
N ILE A 389 6.33 29.84 15.22
CA ILE A 389 7.46 30.57 15.81
C ILE A 389 7.15 32.07 15.76
N ILE A 390 7.30 32.74 16.90
CA ILE A 390 7.26 34.20 16.94
C ILE A 390 8.59 34.73 16.40
N PHE A 391 8.52 35.49 15.30
CA PHE A 391 9.69 36.10 14.70
C PHE A 391 10.14 37.31 15.54
N GLU A 392 11.40 37.31 16.01
CA GLU A 392 11.91 38.31 16.95
C GLU A 392 13.13 39.07 16.41
N TRP A 393 13.34 40.31 16.86
CA TRP A 393 14.68 40.85 16.94
C TRP A 393 15.39 40.23 18.14
N ILE A 394 16.57 39.64 17.90
CA ILE A 394 17.32 38.93 18.93
C ILE A 394 18.65 39.67 19.18
N PRO A 395 18.79 40.36 20.32
CA PRO A 395 20.05 41.00 20.69
C PRO A 395 21.22 40.00 20.68
N TYR A 396 22.33 40.36 20.04
CA TYR A 396 23.48 39.46 19.84
C TYR A 396 24.10 38.95 21.15
N ASN A 397 24.02 39.74 22.22
CA ASN A 397 24.50 39.36 23.56
C ASN A 397 23.69 38.22 24.22
N GLN A 398 22.61 37.75 23.59
CA GLN A 398 21.90 36.56 24.03
C GLN A 398 22.53 35.26 23.52
N PHE A 399 23.51 35.34 22.62
CA PHE A 399 24.24 34.18 22.11
C PHE A 399 25.52 33.92 22.91
N SER A 400 25.78 32.65 23.20
CA SER A 400 27.00 32.17 23.83
C SER A 400 27.51 30.91 23.12
N ASN A 401 28.76 30.51 23.38
CA ASN A 401 29.37 29.31 22.79
C ASN A 401 29.31 29.25 21.24
N VAL A 402 29.48 30.40 20.57
CA VAL A 402 29.42 30.50 19.11
C VAL A 402 30.58 29.72 18.48
N LYS A 403 30.29 28.68 17.71
CA LYS A 403 31.27 27.82 17.02
C LYS A 403 30.98 27.78 15.52
N GLU A 404 31.99 28.04 14.69
CA GLU A 404 31.85 27.92 13.23
C GLU A 404 31.59 26.45 12.83
N LYS A 405 30.67 26.25 11.87
CA LYS A 405 30.29 24.93 11.35
C LYS A 405 30.51 24.80 9.84
N GLY A 406 30.51 25.91 9.13
CA GLY A 406 30.77 25.92 7.69
C GLY A 406 30.87 27.34 7.17
N LYS A 407 31.72 27.51 6.16
CA LYS A 407 31.98 28.79 5.50
C LYS A 407 32.10 28.56 4.00
N ASN A 408 31.43 29.39 3.23
CA ASN A 408 31.68 29.55 1.80
C ASN A 408 31.89 31.04 1.48
N ASN A 409 32.00 31.39 0.20
CA ASN A 409 32.31 32.76 -0.23
C ASN A 409 31.23 33.80 0.13
N PHE A 410 30.03 33.36 0.52
CA PHE A 410 28.87 34.25 0.71
C PHE A 410 28.23 34.14 2.11
N VAL A 411 28.42 33.02 2.80
CA VAL A 411 27.73 32.71 4.07
C VAL A 411 28.68 32.01 5.03
N THR A 412 28.61 32.38 6.31
CA THR A 412 29.18 31.59 7.42
C THR A 412 28.06 31.15 8.34
N VAL A 413 28.05 29.87 8.68
CA VAL A 413 27.10 29.27 9.63
C VAL A 413 27.82 28.92 10.92
N CYS A 414 27.31 29.47 12.01
CA CYS A 414 27.79 29.17 13.36
C CYS A 414 26.70 28.44 14.15
N LEU A 415 27.10 27.55 15.06
CA LEU A 415 26.24 26.99 16.09
C LEU A 415 26.38 27.84 17.36
N ALA A 416 25.28 28.21 18.00
CA ALA A 416 25.30 29.02 19.22
C ALA A 416 24.25 28.56 20.24
N SER A 417 24.51 28.82 21.51
CA SER A 417 23.52 28.70 22.59
C SER A 417 22.79 30.03 22.74
N TRP A 418 21.46 30.00 22.67
CA TRP A 418 20.56 31.15 22.79
C TRP A 418 19.66 31.01 24.02
N LYS A 419 19.32 32.13 24.67
CA LYS A 419 18.38 32.18 25.80
C LYS A 419 16.98 31.64 25.47
N GLY A 420 16.63 31.60 24.18
CA GLY A 420 15.56 30.78 23.62
C GLY A 420 14.28 31.54 23.21
N PRO A 421 13.45 30.91 22.37
CA PRO A 421 12.28 31.54 21.74
C PRO A 421 11.08 31.61 22.67
N LEU A 422 10.09 32.41 22.28
CA LEU A 422 8.74 32.37 22.84
C LEU A 422 7.95 31.16 22.30
N TYR A 423 7.23 30.46 23.19
CA TYR A 423 6.27 29.42 22.83
C TYR A 423 4.98 29.55 23.62
N TRP A 424 3.87 29.06 23.06
CA TRP A 424 2.56 29.13 23.68
C TRP A 424 2.37 28.05 24.75
N ASP A 425 2.10 28.44 26.00
CA ASP A 425 1.72 27.53 27.07
C ASP A 425 0.20 27.44 27.20
N LYS A 426 -0.35 26.24 26.97
CA LYS A 426 -1.80 25.99 27.00
C LYS A 426 -2.42 26.05 28.40
N ASN A 427 -1.63 25.86 29.46
CA ASN A 427 -2.13 25.80 30.84
C ASN A 427 -2.38 27.20 31.38
N ILE A 428 -1.46 28.13 31.09
CA ILE A 428 -1.57 29.54 31.50
C ILE A 428 -2.11 30.46 30.40
N MET A 429 -2.16 29.98 29.15
CA MET A 429 -2.69 30.72 27.98
C MET A 429 -1.89 32.00 27.66
N GLU A 430 -0.56 31.89 27.72
CA GLU A 430 0.40 32.97 27.46
C GLU A 430 1.66 32.45 26.76
N PHE A 431 2.42 33.36 26.13
CA PHE A 431 3.74 33.04 25.59
C PHE A 431 4.79 33.07 26.69
N ILE A 432 5.57 32.00 26.81
CA ILE A 432 6.69 31.90 27.75
C ILE A 432 7.98 31.61 27.00
N ARG A 433 9.12 32.05 27.56
CA ARG A 433 10.43 31.76 26.98
C ARG A 433 10.84 30.34 27.32
N ASP A 434 11.17 29.57 26.28
CA ASP A 434 11.92 28.32 26.43
C ASP A 434 13.36 28.68 26.79
N SER A 435 13.93 28.07 27.82
CA SER A 435 15.28 28.40 28.29
C SER A 435 16.33 27.53 27.61
N ASN A 436 17.41 28.15 27.14
CA ASN A 436 18.64 27.48 26.64
C ASN A 436 18.42 26.57 25.42
N ARG A 437 18.27 27.19 24.25
CA ARG A 437 18.24 26.48 22.96
C ARG A 437 19.55 26.55 22.20
N THR A 438 19.81 25.51 21.42
CA THR A 438 20.87 25.54 20.41
C THR A 438 20.27 26.04 19.09
N VAL A 439 20.93 27.02 18.46
CA VAL A 439 20.49 27.62 17.19
C VAL A 439 21.65 27.69 16.20
N TYR A 440 21.31 27.79 14.93
CA TYR A 440 22.28 28.12 13.89
C TYR A 440 22.18 29.62 13.54
N LEU A 441 23.33 30.27 13.44
CA LEU A 441 23.48 31.66 13.07
C LEU A 441 24.03 31.71 11.65
N LYS A 442 23.19 32.12 10.68
CA LYS A 442 23.60 32.32 9.29
C LYS A 442 23.97 33.79 9.09
N CYS A 443 25.27 34.08 8.99
CA CYS A 443 25.78 35.42 8.74
C CYS A 443 25.63 35.76 7.25
N LEU A 444 25.03 36.92 6.95
CA LEU A 444 24.74 37.39 5.59
C LEU A 444 25.70 38.54 5.26
N TYR A 445 26.78 38.24 4.54
CA TYR A 445 27.84 39.23 4.24
C TYR A 445 27.46 40.14 3.07
N LYS A 446 27.76 41.44 3.18
CA LYS A 446 27.68 42.43 2.09
C LYS A 446 26.29 42.62 1.47
N SER A 447 25.21 42.33 2.20
CA SER A 447 23.85 42.55 1.71
C SER A 447 23.53 44.05 1.63
N GLN A 448 23.36 44.58 0.43
CA GLN A 448 22.98 45.99 0.21
C GLN A 448 21.53 46.26 0.67
N ASN A 449 20.67 45.22 0.72
CA ASN A 449 19.30 45.27 1.21
C ASN A 449 18.89 43.93 1.85
N ILE A 450 19.06 43.85 3.17
CA ILE A 450 18.78 42.66 3.98
C ILE A 450 17.32 42.21 3.92
N VAL A 451 16.37 43.14 3.80
CA VAL A 451 14.93 42.82 3.78
C VAL A 451 14.58 42.05 2.50
N ASN A 452 15.08 42.49 1.36
CA ASN A 452 14.86 41.78 0.09
C ASN A 452 15.47 40.37 0.11
N GLU A 453 16.66 40.21 0.70
CA GLU A 453 17.32 38.91 0.79
C GLU A 453 16.54 37.95 1.70
N LEU A 454 16.07 38.43 2.85
CA LEU A 454 15.21 37.66 3.75
C LEU A 454 13.88 37.30 3.09
N GLN A 455 13.26 38.24 2.38
CA GLN A 455 12.01 37.99 1.66
C GLN A 455 12.19 36.94 0.56
N ASN A 456 13.30 37.00 -0.18
CA ASN A 456 13.63 35.99 -1.19
C ASN A 456 13.81 34.61 -0.56
N ILE A 457 14.55 34.50 0.55
CA ILE A 457 14.71 33.23 1.28
C ILE A 457 13.35 32.69 1.73
N ILE A 458 12.49 33.53 2.31
CA ILE A 458 11.17 33.10 2.76
C ILE A 458 10.29 32.65 1.58
N ASN A 459 10.31 33.39 0.47
CA ASN A 459 9.54 33.03 -0.73
C ASN A 459 10.03 31.70 -1.33
N GLU A 460 11.35 31.49 -1.39
CA GLU A 460 11.94 30.22 -1.82
C GLU A 460 11.50 29.08 -0.90
N LEU A 461 11.58 29.25 0.43
CA LEU A 461 11.14 28.25 1.40
C LEU A 461 9.64 27.95 1.29
N GLN A 462 8.80 28.97 1.07
CA GLN A 462 7.36 28.80 0.90
C GLN A 462 7.04 28.03 -0.38
N LYS A 463 7.64 28.42 -1.50
CA LYS A 463 7.48 27.73 -2.79
C LYS A 463 7.92 26.27 -2.69
N GLU A 464 9.05 26.00 -2.05
CA GLU A 464 9.54 24.64 -1.85
C GLU A 464 8.59 23.78 -1.00
N VAL A 465 7.92 24.36 0.00
CA VAL A 465 6.91 23.62 0.79
C VAL A 465 5.64 23.35 -0.02
N GLU A 466 5.19 24.31 -0.81
CA GLU A 466 4.04 24.13 -1.71
C GLU A 466 4.27 23.02 -2.75
N GLU A 467 5.51 22.90 -3.25
CA GLU A 467 5.89 21.88 -4.23
C GLU A 467 6.18 20.49 -3.62
N ASN A 468 6.43 20.39 -2.30
CA ASN A 468 6.83 19.15 -1.63
C ASN A 468 5.85 18.72 -0.53
N SER A 469 4.93 17.83 -0.88
CA SER A 469 3.89 17.27 0.02
C SER A 469 4.42 16.56 1.29
N PHE A 470 5.71 16.24 1.35
CA PHE A 470 6.35 15.60 2.50
C PHE A 470 6.77 16.57 3.61
N ILE A 471 6.87 17.87 3.31
CA ILE A 471 7.23 18.89 4.29
C ILE A 471 5.94 19.33 4.99
N ARG A 472 5.84 19.11 6.31
CA ARG A 472 4.66 19.57 7.04
C ARG A 472 4.62 21.11 7.05
N ASN A 473 3.45 21.68 6.78
CA ASN A 473 3.21 23.13 6.79
C ASN A 473 3.54 23.84 8.12
N ASP A 474 3.62 23.10 9.23
CA ASP A 474 4.01 23.65 10.54
C ASP A 474 5.53 23.91 10.68
N LYS A 475 6.37 23.43 9.73
CA LYS A 475 7.83 23.61 9.73
C LYS A 475 8.34 24.78 8.87
N ILE A 476 7.46 25.55 8.22
CA ILE A 476 7.79 26.54 7.16
C ILE A 476 8.75 27.65 7.62
N LEU A 477 8.77 28.03 8.90
CA LEU A 477 9.64 29.09 9.41
C LEU A 477 10.40 28.63 10.64
N ASN A 478 11.26 27.62 10.44
CA ASN A 478 12.37 27.29 11.36
C ASN A 478 13.41 28.44 11.47
N ILE A 479 12.94 29.69 11.44
CA ILE A 479 13.69 30.94 11.55
C ILE A 479 13.08 31.68 12.73
N TYR A 480 13.87 31.83 13.80
CA TYR A 480 13.45 32.53 15.02
C TYR A 480 13.46 34.04 14.88
N GLY A 481 14.29 34.57 13.97
CA GLY A 481 14.41 36.01 13.84
C GLY A 481 15.71 36.48 13.24
N ILE A 482 15.99 37.75 13.49
CA ILE A 482 17.17 38.46 12.99
C ILE A 482 17.98 38.98 14.17
N SER A 483 19.29 38.95 14.02
CA SER A 483 20.24 39.62 14.90
C SER A 483 21.24 40.43 14.05
N GLN A 484 22.11 41.18 14.71
CA GLN A 484 23.21 41.86 14.06
C GLN A 484 24.48 41.71 14.89
N ASN A 485 25.57 41.34 14.23
CA ASN A 485 26.87 41.30 14.88
C ASN A 485 27.29 42.73 15.27
N PRO A 486 27.54 43.02 16.56
CA PRO A 486 27.87 44.37 16.99
C PRO A 486 29.21 44.88 16.43
N ASN A 487 30.14 43.97 16.11
CA ASN A 487 31.48 44.27 15.62
C ASN A 487 31.51 44.44 14.10
N THR A 488 31.00 43.46 13.36
CA THR A 488 31.06 43.48 11.89
C THR A 488 29.91 44.24 11.25
N LYS A 489 28.83 44.51 12.01
CA LYS A 489 27.55 45.06 11.55
C LYS A 489 26.79 44.17 10.56
N ASP A 490 27.28 42.96 10.30
CA ASP A 490 26.58 41.99 9.47
C ASP A 490 25.31 41.51 10.15
N TYR A 491 24.24 41.39 9.36
CA TYR A 491 23.00 40.79 9.81
C TYR A 491 23.13 39.27 9.88
N ILE A 492 22.44 38.70 10.86
CA ILE A 492 22.47 37.27 11.18
C ILE A 492 21.04 36.78 11.20
N MET A 493 20.76 35.75 10.42
CA MET A 493 19.51 35.01 10.51
C MET A 493 19.65 33.90 11.55
N VAL A 494 18.69 33.82 12.47
CA VAL A 494 18.70 32.87 13.59
C VAL A 494 17.78 31.70 13.25
N LEU A 495 18.37 30.52 13.05
CA LEU A 495 17.70 29.32 12.54
C LEU A 495 17.53 28.27 13.64
N HIS A 496 16.41 27.55 13.59
CA HIS A 496 16.13 26.38 14.42
C HIS A 496 17.19 25.30 14.19
N ASN A 497 17.55 24.53 15.22
CA ASN A 497 18.53 23.44 15.09
C ASN A 497 18.09 22.36 14.07
N GLU A 498 16.79 22.08 13.98
CA GLU A 498 16.21 21.18 12.97
C GLU A 498 16.32 21.69 11.52
N TYR A 499 16.69 22.95 11.28
CA TYR A 499 16.81 23.46 9.90
C TYR A 499 17.75 22.58 9.06
N PHE A 500 18.89 22.16 9.62
CA PHE A 500 19.84 21.27 8.92
C PHE A 500 19.51 19.77 9.01
N GLU A 501 18.32 19.40 9.47
CA GLU A 501 17.76 18.08 9.21
C GLU A 501 17.22 18.00 7.77
N THR A 502 16.64 19.09 7.27
CA THR A 502 16.05 19.17 5.92
C THR A 502 16.99 19.82 4.91
N TYR A 503 17.75 20.83 5.32
CA TYR A 503 18.59 21.63 4.44
C TYR A 503 20.07 21.22 4.52
N CYS A 504 20.75 21.25 3.38
CA CYS A 504 22.17 20.96 3.25
C CYS A 504 23.04 22.03 3.88
N VAL A 505 23.97 21.64 4.75
CA VAL A 505 24.91 22.56 5.41
C VAL A 505 25.90 23.22 4.44
N LYS A 506 26.14 22.62 3.25
CA LYS A 506 27.11 23.11 2.26
C LYS A 506 26.49 24.13 1.30
N CYS A 507 25.31 23.84 0.75
CA CYS A 507 24.66 24.68 -0.27
C CYS A 507 23.37 25.34 0.18
N TYR A 508 22.85 25.03 1.38
CA TYR A 508 21.63 25.60 1.96
C TYR A 508 20.34 25.32 1.19
N LYS A 509 20.35 24.34 0.29
CA LYS A 509 19.15 23.79 -0.38
C LYS A 509 18.69 22.52 0.31
N ILE A 510 17.44 22.12 0.12
CA ILE A 510 16.92 20.85 0.64
C ILE A 510 17.83 19.69 0.22
N TYR A 511 18.10 18.77 1.13
CA TYR A 511 18.78 17.52 0.78
C TYR A 511 17.99 16.77 -0.30
N THR A 512 18.67 16.32 -1.35
CA THR A 512 18.09 15.43 -2.35
C THR A 512 17.46 14.20 -1.70
N MET A 513 18.06 13.70 -0.61
CA MET A 513 17.42 12.74 0.29
C MET A 513 17.61 13.15 1.75
N VAL A 514 16.50 13.57 2.38
CA VAL A 514 16.48 14.13 3.74
C VAL A 514 16.91 13.12 4.82
N SER A 515 16.40 11.88 4.76
CA SER A 515 16.68 10.84 5.78
C SER A 515 18.15 10.43 5.89
N SER A 516 18.89 10.54 4.78
CA SER A 516 20.32 10.25 4.70
C SER A 516 21.20 11.50 4.67
N LYS A 517 20.60 12.71 4.72
CA LYS A 517 21.31 13.99 4.59
C LYS A 517 22.19 14.02 3.33
N TRP A 518 21.66 13.51 2.23
CA TRP A 518 22.37 13.44 0.94
C TRP A 518 21.99 14.61 0.05
N CYS A 519 22.97 15.41 -0.36
CA CYS A 519 22.78 16.53 -1.28
C CYS A 519 23.53 16.25 -2.59
N LYS A 520 22.83 15.68 -3.58
CA LYS A 520 23.43 15.24 -4.84
C LYS A 520 24.32 16.31 -5.49
N PRO A 521 23.89 17.59 -5.63
CA PRO A 521 24.77 18.62 -6.20
C PRO A 521 26.07 18.83 -5.42
N CYS A 522 26.01 18.83 -4.08
CA CYS A 522 27.21 19.00 -3.26
C CYS A 522 28.15 17.81 -3.36
N GLN A 523 27.61 16.60 -3.46
CA GLN A 523 28.41 15.38 -3.53
C GLN A 523 29.04 15.23 -4.91
N ILE A 524 28.31 15.53 -5.99
CA ILE A 524 28.88 15.58 -7.34
C ILE A 524 29.99 16.63 -7.44
N ASN A 525 29.80 17.81 -6.86
CA ASN A 525 30.87 18.83 -6.83
C ASN A 525 32.08 18.35 -6.01
N ASN A 526 31.86 17.70 -4.87
CA ASN A 526 32.94 17.15 -4.07
C ASN A 526 33.73 16.05 -4.81
N LEU A 527 33.07 15.21 -5.61
CA LEU A 527 33.76 14.23 -6.47
C LEU A 527 34.57 14.92 -7.55
N LYS A 528 34.01 15.92 -8.24
CA LYS A 528 34.72 16.71 -9.27
C LYS A 528 35.99 17.37 -8.73
N GLU A 529 35.95 17.90 -7.52
CA GLU A 529 37.13 18.49 -6.86
C GLU A 529 38.22 17.46 -6.57
N ASN A 530 37.87 16.17 -6.49
CA ASN A 530 38.77 15.06 -6.15
C ASN A 530 39.14 14.16 -7.34
N PHE A 531 38.72 14.49 -8.56
CA PHE A 531 39.05 13.72 -9.78
C PHE A 531 40.54 13.42 -9.95
N ILE A 532 41.41 14.35 -9.53
CA ILE A 532 42.87 14.17 -9.56
C ILE A 532 43.38 13.00 -8.71
N ASN A 533 42.60 12.53 -7.73
CA ASN A 533 42.99 11.44 -6.83
C ASN A 533 42.79 10.04 -7.44
N TRP A 534 42.04 9.92 -8.54
CA TRP A 534 41.71 8.63 -9.18
C TRP A 534 42.28 8.51 -10.60
N THR A 535 43.44 9.11 -10.86
CA THR A 535 44.08 9.00 -12.17
C THR A 535 44.85 7.70 -12.33
N SER A 536 44.61 7.04 -13.45
CA SER A 536 45.34 5.86 -13.93
C SER A 536 46.59 6.22 -14.74
N GLY A 537 46.75 7.49 -15.12
CA GLY A 537 47.69 7.92 -16.16
C GLY A 537 47.21 7.65 -17.59
N ASN A 538 46.05 7.01 -17.78
CA ASN A 538 45.39 6.81 -19.07
C ASN A 538 44.12 7.67 -19.16
N GLU A 539 44.17 8.70 -20.01
CA GLU A 539 43.07 9.66 -20.18
C GLU A 539 41.72 9.00 -20.51
N LYS A 540 41.72 7.90 -21.27
CA LYS A 540 40.49 7.19 -21.64
C LYS A 540 39.83 6.53 -20.43
N ILE A 541 40.62 5.95 -19.53
CA ILE A 541 40.13 5.33 -18.29
C ILE A 541 39.66 6.40 -17.31
N ASP A 542 40.46 7.45 -17.15
CA ASP A 542 40.16 8.54 -16.22
C ASP A 542 38.84 9.21 -16.60
N ASN A 543 38.65 9.52 -17.88
CA ASN A 543 37.40 10.07 -18.40
C ASN A 543 36.22 9.10 -18.17
N PHE A 544 36.40 7.81 -18.40
CA PHE A 544 35.37 6.80 -18.14
C PHE A 544 34.99 6.73 -16.65
N ILE A 545 35.97 6.74 -15.74
CA ILE A 545 35.75 6.75 -14.30
C ILE A 545 34.97 8.00 -13.90
N HIS A 546 35.37 9.19 -14.38
CA HIS A 546 34.65 10.43 -14.12
C HIS A 546 33.19 10.36 -14.61
N GLU A 547 32.94 9.86 -15.82
CA GLU A 547 31.59 9.68 -16.35
C GLU A 547 30.73 8.77 -15.47
N MET A 548 31.30 7.67 -14.97
CA MET A 548 30.61 6.74 -14.08
C MET A 548 30.35 7.36 -12.70
N GLN A 549 31.31 8.08 -12.12
CA GLN A 549 31.15 8.81 -10.86
C GLN A 549 30.07 9.89 -10.93
N LEU A 550 29.87 10.52 -12.10
CA LEU A 550 28.81 11.51 -12.30
C LEU A 550 27.40 10.90 -12.39
N LYS A 551 27.27 9.58 -12.57
CA LYS A 551 25.98 8.88 -12.62
C LYS A 551 25.37 8.56 -11.26
N ILE A 552 26.10 8.78 -10.16
CA ILE A 552 25.57 8.52 -8.81
C ILE A 552 24.31 9.36 -8.56
N ASN A 553 23.30 8.73 -7.97
CA ASN A 553 22.00 9.32 -7.68
C ASN A 553 21.64 9.22 -6.20
N ASN A 554 22.12 8.18 -5.53
CA ASN A 554 21.79 7.85 -4.16
C ASN A 554 23.03 7.88 -3.24
N TYR A 555 22.81 7.92 -1.93
CA TYR A 555 23.87 7.96 -0.93
C TYR A 555 24.60 6.63 -0.75
N ASP A 556 23.97 5.52 -1.16
CA ASP A 556 24.50 4.17 -1.10
C ASP A 556 24.98 3.64 -2.45
N ASP A 557 24.98 4.49 -3.49
CA ASP A 557 25.62 4.17 -4.77
C ASP A 557 27.13 4.06 -4.60
N ILE A 558 27.72 3.13 -5.34
CA ILE A 558 29.15 2.84 -5.35
C ILE A 558 29.87 3.87 -6.22
N VAL A 559 30.92 4.47 -5.67
CA VAL A 559 31.83 5.33 -6.43
C VAL A 559 32.87 4.44 -7.08
N ILE A 560 32.89 4.40 -8.41
CA ILE A 560 33.93 3.65 -9.13
C ILE A 560 35.28 4.37 -8.98
N GLU A 561 36.34 3.61 -8.71
CA GLU A 561 37.69 4.15 -8.47
C GLU A 561 38.73 3.52 -9.42
N TRP A 562 39.78 4.29 -9.72
CA TRP A 562 41.06 3.67 -10.13
C TRP A 562 41.76 3.20 -8.86
N ILE A 563 42.09 1.92 -8.80
CA ILE A 563 42.67 1.29 -7.62
C ILE A 563 44.09 0.87 -7.93
N LEU A 564 45.05 1.38 -7.15
CA LEU A 564 46.45 0.98 -7.28
C LEU A 564 46.61 -0.50 -6.91
N PHE A 565 47.36 -1.25 -7.71
CA PHE A 565 47.50 -2.69 -7.54
C PHE A 565 48.11 -3.11 -6.19
N ASP A 566 48.97 -2.26 -5.61
CA ASP A 566 49.60 -2.49 -4.30
C ASP A 566 48.61 -2.42 -3.11
N GLN A 567 47.37 -2.01 -3.36
CA GLN A 567 46.27 -2.02 -2.41
C GLN A 567 45.69 -3.43 -2.18
N PHE A 568 46.02 -4.39 -3.04
CA PHE A 568 45.53 -5.77 -2.94
C PHE A 568 46.51 -6.67 -2.21
N ASN A 569 46.02 -7.35 -1.18
CA ASN A 569 46.73 -8.39 -0.42
C ASN A 569 46.04 -9.74 -0.58
N ASP A 570 46.74 -10.82 -0.21
CA ASP A 570 46.20 -12.18 -0.14
C ASP A 570 45.50 -12.63 -1.44
N ILE A 571 46.11 -12.29 -2.59
CA ILE A 571 45.59 -12.61 -3.91
C ILE A 571 45.62 -14.14 -4.10
N LYS A 572 44.45 -14.75 -4.30
CA LYS A 572 44.28 -16.20 -4.47
C LYS A 572 43.38 -16.49 -5.66
N GLU A 573 43.79 -17.40 -6.52
CA GLU A 573 42.96 -17.84 -7.65
C GLU A 573 41.67 -18.51 -7.14
N VAL A 574 40.55 -18.11 -7.71
CA VAL A 574 39.21 -18.65 -7.42
C VAL A 574 38.81 -19.64 -8.51
N GLY A 575 39.12 -19.31 -9.76
CA GLY A 575 38.92 -20.21 -10.89
C GLY A 575 39.19 -19.53 -12.22
N GLU A 576 39.35 -20.37 -13.24
CA GLU A 576 39.54 -19.98 -14.63
C GLU A 576 38.29 -20.38 -15.45
N GLY A 577 37.75 -19.42 -16.20
CA GLY A 577 36.64 -19.62 -17.13
C GLY A 577 37.12 -19.64 -18.59
N GLY A 578 36.18 -19.68 -19.53
CA GLY A 578 36.52 -19.73 -20.97
C GLY A 578 37.24 -18.48 -21.51
N PHE A 579 37.08 -17.33 -20.84
CA PHE A 579 37.58 -16.02 -21.33
C PHE A 579 38.29 -15.17 -20.27
N SER A 580 38.28 -15.61 -19.00
CA SER A 580 38.81 -14.81 -17.88
C SER A 580 39.26 -15.69 -16.72
N THR A 581 40.20 -15.18 -15.94
CA THR A 581 40.63 -15.78 -14.67
C THR A 581 40.22 -14.86 -13.53
N VAL A 582 39.64 -15.43 -12.47
CA VAL A 582 39.16 -14.67 -11.31
C VAL A 582 40.01 -14.99 -10.10
N TYR A 583 40.48 -13.95 -9.43
CA TYR A 583 41.18 -14.04 -8.14
C TYR A 583 40.33 -13.38 -7.06
N SER A 584 40.51 -13.81 -5.82
CA SER A 584 40.04 -13.10 -4.63
C SER A 584 41.20 -12.32 -4.02
N ALA A 585 40.93 -11.16 -3.44
CA ALA A 585 41.94 -10.35 -2.76
C ALA A 585 41.32 -9.52 -1.64
N ILE A 586 42.14 -9.07 -0.69
CA ILE A 586 41.78 -8.07 0.31
C ILE A 586 42.21 -6.69 -0.19
N TRP A 587 41.25 -5.79 -0.40
CA TRP A 587 41.53 -4.38 -0.67
C TRP A 587 41.73 -3.63 0.65
N LYS A 588 42.98 -3.19 0.92
CA LYS A 588 43.39 -2.52 2.17
C LYS A 588 42.52 -1.30 2.48
N ASP A 589 42.52 -0.32 1.59
CA ASP A 589 41.77 0.92 1.77
C ASP A 589 40.26 0.67 1.71
N GLY A 590 39.81 -0.17 0.78
CA GLY A 590 38.40 -0.48 0.57
C GLY A 590 37.61 0.64 -0.15
N PRO A 591 36.37 0.34 -0.57
CA PRO A 591 35.55 1.27 -1.33
C PRO A 591 35.06 2.44 -0.48
N LEU A 592 34.84 3.57 -1.14
CA LEU A 592 34.16 4.72 -0.54
C LEU A 592 32.68 4.42 -0.29
N TYR A 593 32.19 4.85 0.87
CA TYR A 593 30.77 4.88 1.20
C TYR A 593 30.41 6.15 1.97
N TYR A 594 29.17 6.62 1.82
CA TYR A 594 28.70 7.82 2.51
C TYR A 594 28.00 7.48 3.84
N ASN A 595 28.48 8.06 4.95
CA ASN A 595 27.96 7.78 6.30
C ASN A 595 26.94 8.81 6.82
N LYS A 596 26.24 9.52 5.92
CA LYS A 596 25.35 10.67 6.14
C LYS A 596 26.02 12.04 6.33
N PHE A 597 27.32 12.08 6.64
CA PHE A 597 28.05 13.33 6.85
C PHE A 597 29.19 13.50 5.86
N GLU A 598 29.96 12.44 5.64
CA GLU A 598 31.14 12.45 4.80
C GLU A 598 31.42 11.09 4.15
N TRP A 599 32.35 11.09 3.21
CA TRP A 599 32.87 9.87 2.59
C TRP A 599 33.85 9.18 3.53
N ASN A 600 33.62 7.89 3.78
CA ASN A 600 34.47 7.01 4.56
C ASN A 600 34.88 5.81 3.71
N ARG A 601 35.88 5.03 4.16
CA ARG A 601 36.30 3.81 3.47
C ARG A 601 35.92 2.55 4.25
N ASP A 602 35.45 1.54 3.52
CA ASP A 602 35.15 0.20 4.04
C ASP A 602 36.41 -0.68 3.97
N SER A 603 37.38 -0.39 4.84
CA SER A 603 38.74 -0.98 4.78
C SER A 603 38.78 -2.49 4.96
N ASN A 604 39.80 -3.11 4.35
CA ASN A 604 40.03 -4.56 4.31
C ASN A 604 38.88 -5.36 3.68
N LYS A 605 38.26 -4.81 2.65
CA LYS A 605 37.16 -5.47 1.95
C LYS A 605 37.68 -6.59 1.04
N THR A 606 37.07 -7.77 1.13
CA THR A 606 37.30 -8.84 0.18
C THR A 606 36.64 -8.51 -1.16
N VAL A 607 37.41 -8.56 -2.24
CA VAL A 607 36.98 -8.27 -3.62
C VAL A 607 37.36 -9.40 -4.57
N ALA A 608 36.66 -9.47 -5.70
CA ALA A 608 37.02 -10.33 -6.83
C ALA A 608 37.78 -9.50 -7.88
N LEU A 609 38.92 -10.01 -8.32
CA LEU A 609 39.75 -9.44 -9.37
C LEU A 609 39.56 -10.28 -10.63
N LYS A 610 38.82 -9.76 -11.61
CA LYS A 610 38.61 -10.44 -12.90
C LYS A 610 39.65 -9.96 -13.91
N TYR A 611 40.46 -10.89 -14.41
CA TYR A 611 41.44 -10.68 -15.46
C TYR A 611 40.88 -11.15 -16.79
N LEU A 612 40.84 -10.27 -17.79
CA LEU A 612 40.50 -10.65 -19.16
C LEU A 612 41.76 -11.06 -19.92
N GLN A 613 41.69 -12.17 -20.65
CA GLN A 613 42.81 -12.63 -21.48
C GLN A 613 43.14 -11.59 -22.56
N ASN A 614 44.43 -11.28 -22.76
CA ASN A 614 44.94 -10.30 -23.74
C ASN A 614 44.44 -8.85 -23.54
N SER A 615 44.20 -8.42 -22.30
CA SER A 615 43.73 -7.05 -21.99
C SER A 615 44.86 -6.03 -21.83
N GLN A 616 46.02 -6.26 -22.43
CA GLN A 616 47.19 -5.38 -22.38
C GLN A 616 46.91 -4.01 -23.02
N ASP A 617 46.04 -3.98 -24.04
CA ASP A 617 45.55 -2.77 -24.69
C ASP A 617 44.09 -2.48 -24.29
N ILE A 618 43.78 -1.22 -23.96
CA ILE A 618 42.43 -0.83 -23.59
C ILE A 618 41.47 -0.79 -24.79
N THR A 619 40.69 -1.84 -24.95
CA THR A 619 39.64 -1.93 -25.97
C THR A 619 38.36 -1.21 -25.52
N ASN A 620 37.53 -0.79 -26.48
CA ASN A 620 36.17 -0.33 -26.15
C ASN A 620 35.33 -1.48 -25.57
N GLU A 621 35.63 -2.73 -25.92
CA GLU A 621 34.97 -3.93 -25.41
C GLU A 621 35.15 -4.06 -23.89
N PHE A 622 36.37 -3.86 -23.38
CA PHE A 622 36.64 -3.87 -21.93
C PHE A 622 35.80 -2.82 -21.19
N LEU A 623 35.83 -1.55 -21.65
CA LEU A 623 35.09 -0.48 -21.00
C LEU A 623 33.57 -0.65 -21.11
N ASN A 624 33.09 -1.22 -22.22
CA ASN A 624 31.69 -1.56 -22.38
C ASN A 624 31.29 -2.63 -21.36
N GLU A 625 32.09 -3.68 -21.15
CA GLU A 625 31.81 -4.68 -20.12
C GLU A 625 31.78 -4.06 -18.71
N VAL A 626 32.77 -3.22 -18.35
CA VAL A 626 32.81 -2.51 -17.06
C VAL A 626 31.54 -1.68 -16.84
N LYS A 627 31.04 -1.03 -17.88
CA LYS A 627 29.85 -0.16 -17.84
C LYS A 627 28.55 -0.92 -17.52
N GLU A 628 28.48 -2.20 -17.85
CA GLU A 628 27.27 -3.01 -17.65
C GLU A 628 27.13 -3.55 -16.22
N TYR A 629 28.23 -3.63 -15.46
CA TYR A 629 28.17 -3.92 -14.03
C TYR A 629 27.47 -2.80 -13.26
N SER A 630 26.91 -3.16 -12.10
CA SER A 630 26.12 -2.22 -11.31
C SER A 630 27.00 -1.37 -10.39
N ILE A 631 26.59 -0.10 -10.23
CA ILE A 631 27.06 0.76 -9.15
C ILE A 631 25.99 0.93 -8.06
N ILE A 632 24.84 0.25 -8.18
CA ILE A 632 23.72 0.36 -7.25
C ILE A 632 23.77 -0.84 -6.31
N ARG A 633 24.01 -0.59 -5.01
CA ARG A 633 24.27 -1.65 -4.02
C ARG A 633 23.23 -2.78 -3.97
N ASN A 634 21.96 -2.44 -4.17
CA ASN A 634 20.81 -3.37 -4.11
C ASN A 634 20.36 -3.88 -5.48
N SER A 635 21.14 -3.68 -6.53
CA SER A 635 20.85 -4.23 -7.87
C SER A 635 20.96 -5.76 -7.88
N ASN A 636 20.22 -6.41 -8.76
CA ASN A 636 20.38 -7.84 -9.04
C ASN A 636 21.51 -8.15 -10.04
N ILE A 637 22.27 -7.15 -10.45
CA ILE A 637 23.52 -7.27 -11.21
C ILE A 637 24.71 -7.13 -10.25
N LEU A 638 25.78 -7.90 -10.48
CA LEU A 638 26.98 -7.84 -9.65
C LEU A 638 27.57 -6.42 -9.63
N ASN A 639 28.03 -5.98 -8.46
CA ASN A 639 28.58 -4.65 -8.32
C ASN A 639 30.04 -4.57 -8.76
N ILE A 640 30.40 -3.40 -9.29
CA ILE A 640 31.78 -3.03 -9.61
C ILE A 640 32.27 -1.89 -8.71
N TYR A 641 33.48 -2.04 -8.19
CA TYR A 641 34.15 -1.04 -7.37
C TYR A 641 35.15 -0.20 -8.16
N GLY A 642 35.75 -0.76 -9.21
CA GLY A 642 36.83 -0.07 -9.87
C GLY A 642 37.53 -0.84 -10.96
N ILE A 643 38.55 -0.18 -11.49
CA ILE A 643 39.51 -0.73 -12.43
C ILE A 643 40.89 -0.66 -11.78
N SER A 644 41.70 -1.67 -12.01
CA SER A 644 43.12 -1.70 -11.67
C SER A 644 43.91 -2.19 -12.88
N GLN A 645 45.24 -2.13 -12.81
CA GLN A 645 46.13 -2.77 -13.79
C GLN A 645 47.23 -3.54 -13.06
N ASN A 646 47.50 -4.76 -13.51
CA ASN A 646 48.62 -5.53 -13.00
C ASN A 646 49.94 -4.87 -13.45
N PRO A 647 50.86 -4.50 -12.54
CA PRO A 647 52.09 -3.80 -12.91
C PRO A 647 53.05 -4.68 -13.72
N ASP A 648 52.99 -6.01 -13.57
CA ASP A 648 53.88 -6.96 -14.21
C ASP A 648 53.34 -7.37 -15.59
N THR A 649 52.09 -7.82 -15.67
CA THR A 649 51.50 -8.31 -16.93
C THR A 649 50.93 -7.21 -17.81
N LYS A 650 50.68 -6.02 -17.23
CA LYS A 650 49.98 -4.88 -17.84
C LYS A 650 48.50 -5.13 -18.17
N ASP A 651 47.96 -6.27 -17.78
CA ASP A 651 46.53 -6.56 -17.97
C ASP A 651 45.66 -5.67 -17.09
N TYR A 652 44.57 -5.15 -17.66
CA TYR A 652 43.55 -4.45 -16.89
C TYR A 652 42.69 -5.44 -16.11
N ILE A 653 42.30 -5.03 -14.91
CA ILE A 653 41.60 -5.85 -13.92
C ILE A 653 40.29 -5.14 -13.56
N MET A 654 39.18 -5.86 -13.58
CA MET A 654 37.93 -5.39 -13.00
C MET A 654 37.87 -5.78 -11.53
N VAL A 655 37.54 -4.83 -10.66
CA VAL A 655 37.44 -5.03 -9.21
C VAL A 655 35.96 -5.11 -8.84
N LEU A 656 35.48 -6.31 -8.55
CA LEU A 656 34.07 -6.64 -8.37
C LEU A 656 33.76 -7.07 -6.94
N ASP A 657 32.47 -7.09 -6.60
CA ASP A 657 31.99 -7.73 -5.37
C ASP A 657 32.41 -9.21 -5.32
N TYR A 658 33.04 -9.62 -4.21
CA TYR A 658 33.38 -11.02 -4.00
C TYR A 658 32.15 -11.82 -3.59
N ALA A 659 31.74 -12.76 -4.42
CA ALA A 659 30.61 -13.65 -4.15
C ALA A 659 31.04 -14.85 -3.29
N GLN A 660 30.89 -14.74 -1.96
CA GLN A 660 31.32 -15.78 -1.03
C GLN A 660 30.60 -17.12 -1.24
N GLY A 661 29.35 -17.09 -1.72
CA GLY A 661 28.58 -18.30 -2.04
C GLY A 661 28.97 -18.95 -3.38
N GLY A 662 29.86 -18.34 -4.16
CA GLY A 662 30.27 -18.81 -5.47
C GLY A 662 29.16 -18.72 -6.52
N ASN A 663 29.30 -19.48 -7.61
CA ASN A 663 28.27 -19.59 -8.64
C ASN A 663 27.12 -20.52 -8.20
N PHE A 664 25.94 -20.31 -8.79
CA PHE A 664 24.73 -20.99 -8.38
C PHE A 664 24.79 -22.50 -8.62
N ASN A 665 25.50 -22.95 -9.66
CA ASN A 665 25.74 -24.37 -9.89
C ASN A 665 26.48 -25.04 -8.72
N ASN A 666 27.62 -24.47 -8.32
CA ASN A 666 28.45 -25.01 -7.23
C ASN A 666 27.71 -24.91 -5.90
N TRP A 667 27.06 -23.76 -5.64
CA TRP A 667 26.27 -23.57 -4.43
C TRP A 667 25.18 -24.64 -4.26
N MET A 668 24.52 -25.01 -5.37
CA MET A 668 23.49 -26.04 -5.37
C MET A 668 24.05 -27.41 -4.96
N ASN A 669 25.32 -27.72 -5.20
CA ASN A 669 25.92 -29.03 -4.86
C ASN A 669 25.94 -29.29 -3.36
N GLU A 670 26.17 -28.25 -2.57
CA GLU A 670 26.29 -28.37 -1.12
C GLU A 670 24.97 -28.08 -0.38
N ASN A 671 24.10 -27.28 -1.00
CA ASN A 671 22.95 -26.67 -0.31
C ASN A 671 21.57 -27.15 -0.79
N TYR A 672 21.48 -28.02 -1.80
CA TYR A 672 20.20 -28.48 -2.37
C TYR A 672 19.21 -29.00 -1.30
N LYS A 673 19.72 -29.73 -0.30
CA LYS A 673 18.89 -30.27 0.79
C LYS A 673 18.10 -29.21 1.55
N TYR A 674 18.63 -27.99 1.65
CA TYR A 674 18.03 -26.85 2.34
C TYR A 674 17.33 -25.88 1.40
N PHE A 675 17.28 -26.15 0.09
CA PHE A 675 16.72 -25.23 -0.90
C PHE A 675 15.21 -25.50 -1.12
N PHE A 676 14.39 -25.01 -0.20
CA PHE A 676 12.93 -25.21 -0.19
C PHE A 676 12.24 -24.42 -1.32
N TRP A 677 11.01 -24.79 -1.69
CA TRP A 677 10.26 -24.09 -2.75
C TRP A 677 10.09 -22.57 -2.53
N LYS A 678 9.94 -22.14 -1.28
CA LYS A 678 9.93 -20.70 -0.94
C LYS A 678 11.22 -20.00 -1.39
N ASP A 679 12.34 -20.64 -1.12
CA ASP A 679 13.66 -20.15 -1.43
C ASP A 679 13.93 -20.20 -2.94
N LYS A 680 13.50 -21.28 -3.60
CA LYS A 680 13.53 -21.43 -5.07
C LYS A 680 12.81 -20.29 -5.78
N LEU A 681 11.59 -19.97 -5.35
CA LEU A 681 10.81 -18.85 -5.90
C LEU A 681 11.49 -17.50 -5.63
N SER A 682 12.06 -17.33 -4.43
CA SER A 682 12.83 -16.12 -4.09
C SER A 682 14.08 -15.96 -4.94
N ALA A 683 14.81 -17.04 -5.21
CA ALA A 683 15.98 -17.04 -6.08
C ALA A 683 15.60 -16.65 -7.52
N LEU A 684 14.58 -17.32 -8.08
CA LEU A 684 14.09 -17.04 -9.43
C LEU A 684 13.57 -15.62 -9.58
N TYR A 685 12.87 -15.10 -8.57
CA TYR A 685 12.39 -13.72 -8.52
C TYR A 685 13.55 -12.71 -8.65
N ASN A 686 14.63 -12.90 -7.89
CA ASN A 686 15.81 -12.04 -7.96
C ASN A 686 16.56 -12.16 -9.30
N ILE A 687 16.68 -13.38 -9.81
CA ILE A 687 17.32 -13.66 -11.11
C ILE A 687 16.55 -12.97 -12.25
N ILE A 688 15.22 -13.11 -12.32
CA ILE A 688 14.42 -12.47 -13.36
C ILE A 688 14.40 -10.95 -13.22
N TYR A 689 14.47 -10.42 -11.99
CA TYR A 689 14.53 -8.98 -11.76
C TYR A 689 15.85 -8.39 -12.29
N GLY A 690 16.98 -9.10 -12.10
CA GLY A 690 18.25 -8.73 -12.73
C GLY A 690 18.16 -8.75 -14.26
N LEU A 691 17.52 -9.75 -14.84
CA LEU A 691 17.32 -9.81 -16.29
C LEU A 691 16.42 -8.66 -16.80
N LYS A 692 15.39 -8.28 -16.03
CA LYS A 692 14.58 -7.09 -16.28
C LYS A 692 15.42 -5.81 -16.28
N GLU A 693 16.34 -5.64 -15.32
CA GLU A 693 17.24 -4.48 -15.29
C GLU A 693 18.06 -4.36 -16.59
N LEU A 694 18.62 -5.48 -17.10
CA LEU A 694 19.32 -5.52 -18.39
C LEU A 694 18.39 -5.20 -19.56
N HIS A 695 17.23 -5.86 -19.64
CA HIS A 695 16.30 -5.71 -20.75
C HIS A 695 15.71 -4.29 -20.84
N GLN A 696 15.55 -3.59 -19.71
CA GLN A 696 15.14 -2.19 -19.67
C GLN A 696 16.21 -1.25 -20.25
N LYS A 697 17.49 -1.57 -20.07
CA LYS A 697 18.62 -0.90 -20.73
C LYS A 697 18.80 -1.28 -22.21
N ARG A 698 17.90 -2.11 -22.77
CA ARG A 698 17.99 -2.71 -24.12
C ARG A 698 19.20 -3.63 -24.30
N MET A 699 19.71 -4.18 -23.21
CA MET A 699 20.81 -5.13 -23.18
C MET A 699 20.29 -6.57 -23.16
N ILE A 700 21.03 -7.47 -23.80
CA ILE A 700 20.79 -8.93 -23.82
C ILE A 700 22.03 -9.58 -23.20
N HIS A 701 21.86 -10.55 -22.29
CA HIS A 701 22.98 -11.20 -21.61
C HIS A 701 23.76 -12.14 -22.55
N ARG A 702 23.06 -12.89 -23.42
CA ARG A 702 23.59 -13.81 -24.44
C ARG A 702 24.28 -15.07 -23.92
N ASP A 703 24.75 -15.06 -22.68
CA ASP A 703 25.34 -16.23 -22.02
C ASP A 703 24.73 -16.46 -20.63
N PHE A 704 23.40 -16.50 -20.57
CA PHE A 704 22.68 -16.56 -19.32
C PHE A 704 22.52 -18.00 -18.84
N HIS A 705 23.24 -18.39 -17.79
CA HIS A 705 23.17 -19.74 -17.23
C HIS A 705 23.54 -19.75 -15.74
N THR A 706 23.43 -20.92 -15.11
CA THR A 706 23.65 -21.10 -13.66
C THR A 706 25.09 -20.82 -13.20
N GLY A 707 26.06 -20.83 -14.12
CA GLY A 707 27.46 -20.48 -13.84
C GLY A 707 27.69 -18.97 -13.74
N ASN A 708 26.86 -18.17 -14.41
CA ASN A 708 26.94 -16.71 -14.43
C ASN A 708 26.01 -16.04 -13.41
N ILE A 709 25.35 -16.83 -12.56
CA ILE A 709 24.57 -16.35 -11.41
C ILE A 709 25.40 -16.62 -10.16
N LEU A 710 25.73 -15.56 -9.41
CA LEU A 710 26.56 -15.63 -8.21
C LEU A 710 25.73 -15.35 -6.95
N LEU A 711 26.15 -15.92 -5.82
CA LEU A 711 25.57 -15.64 -4.50
C LEU A 711 26.57 -14.87 -3.63
N LEU A 712 26.20 -13.66 -3.21
CA LEU A 712 27.09 -12.83 -2.38
C LEU A 712 27.41 -13.45 -1.02
N ARG A 713 26.52 -14.28 -0.48
CA ARG A 713 26.67 -14.95 0.82
C ARG A 713 26.39 -16.44 0.69
N ASN A 714 27.06 -17.25 1.49
CA ASN A 714 26.78 -18.68 1.61
C ASN A 714 25.71 -18.94 2.70
N ARG A 715 24.54 -18.31 2.58
CA ARG A 715 23.39 -18.52 3.47
C ARG A 715 22.16 -18.93 2.67
N VAL A 716 21.49 -19.98 3.12
CA VAL A 716 20.37 -20.59 2.39
C VAL A 716 19.09 -19.77 2.51
N ASP A 717 18.90 -19.00 3.57
CA ASP A 717 17.68 -18.24 3.85
C ASP A 717 17.66 -16.81 3.26
N GLU A 718 18.73 -16.38 2.57
CA GLU A 718 18.89 -15.02 2.05
C GLU A 718 19.13 -14.97 0.53
N PHE A 719 18.15 -15.41 -0.27
CA PHE A 719 18.23 -15.37 -1.74
C PHE A 719 18.11 -13.98 -2.38
N SER A 720 17.88 -12.93 -1.59
CA SER A 720 18.05 -11.53 -2.01
C SER A 720 19.49 -11.19 -2.45
N ASN A 721 20.42 -12.12 -2.24
CA ASN A 721 21.85 -12.00 -2.56
C ASN A 721 22.26 -12.57 -3.93
N CYS A 722 21.33 -13.07 -4.75
CA CYS A 722 21.65 -13.52 -6.12
C CYS A 722 22.01 -12.33 -7.01
N ARG A 723 23.09 -12.45 -7.77
CA ARG A 723 23.60 -11.45 -8.70
C ARG A 723 23.91 -12.08 -10.04
N ILE A 724 23.41 -11.48 -11.12
CA ILE A 724 23.85 -11.82 -12.48
C ILE A 724 25.25 -11.23 -12.68
N SER A 725 26.15 -12.01 -13.25
CA SER A 725 27.55 -11.68 -13.47
C SER A 725 27.96 -12.00 -14.91
N ASP A 726 29.25 -11.82 -15.22
CA ASP A 726 29.85 -12.03 -16.54
C ASP A 726 29.20 -11.26 -17.69
N MET A 727 29.49 -9.96 -17.75
CA MET A 727 28.93 -9.04 -18.74
C MET A 727 29.69 -8.99 -20.07
N GLY A 728 30.73 -9.82 -20.26
CA GLY A 728 31.63 -9.73 -21.41
C GLY A 728 30.97 -10.03 -22.76
N LEU A 729 29.87 -10.79 -22.78
CA LEU A 729 29.07 -11.05 -23.98
C LEU A 729 27.78 -10.21 -24.02
N CYS A 730 27.53 -9.40 -23.00
CA CYS A 730 26.35 -8.56 -22.91
C CYS A 730 26.38 -7.46 -23.99
N GLY A 731 25.28 -7.25 -24.70
CA GLY A 731 25.24 -6.23 -25.75
C GLY A 731 23.84 -5.80 -26.17
N GLU A 732 23.79 -4.66 -26.88
CA GLU A 732 22.55 -4.12 -27.43
C GLU A 732 21.89 -5.05 -28.47
N VAL A 733 20.58 -4.90 -28.62
CA VAL A 733 19.79 -5.60 -29.65
C VAL A 733 20.32 -5.25 -31.04
N GLY A 734 20.74 -6.26 -31.82
CA GLY A 734 21.16 -6.10 -33.22
C GLY A 734 22.63 -5.72 -33.45
N ASN A 735 23.41 -5.45 -32.39
CA ASN A 735 24.84 -5.13 -32.48
C ASN A 735 25.72 -6.39 -32.34
N THR A 736 25.62 -7.32 -33.29
CA THR A 736 26.41 -8.57 -33.29
C THR A 736 27.27 -8.72 -34.53
N ASP A 737 28.52 -9.17 -34.31
CA ASP A 737 29.24 -9.94 -35.31
C ASP A 737 28.46 -11.26 -35.52
N LYS A 738 27.57 -11.28 -36.51
CA LYS A 738 26.62 -12.38 -36.83
C LYS A 738 27.31 -13.74 -37.07
N ARG A 739 28.64 -13.81 -36.98
CA ARG A 739 29.47 -14.95 -37.36
C ARG A 739 29.78 -15.91 -36.21
N LYS A 740 29.61 -15.52 -34.94
CA LYS A 740 30.01 -16.38 -33.79
C LYS A 740 28.88 -16.61 -32.79
N ILE A 741 28.65 -17.88 -32.45
CA ILE A 741 27.67 -18.34 -31.45
C ILE A 741 28.44 -18.74 -30.21
N TYR A 742 28.08 -18.17 -29.06
CA TYR A 742 28.77 -18.35 -27.79
C TYR A 742 27.83 -18.88 -26.70
N GLY A 743 28.38 -19.64 -25.77
CA GLY A 743 27.73 -19.93 -24.49
C GLY A 743 27.67 -21.41 -24.16
N VAL A 744 26.81 -21.75 -23.21
CA VAL A 744 26.62 -23.13 -22.74
C VAL A 744 25.50 -23.81 -23.54
N MET A 745 25.84 -24.81 -24.35
CA MET A 745 24.96 -25.41 -25.37
C MET A 745 23.51 -25.66 -24.93
N PRO A 746 23.22 -26.35 -23.79
CA PRO A 746 21.86 -26.51 -23.27
C PRO A 746 21.05 -25.22 -23.02
N TYR A 747 21.72 -24.10 -22.74
CA TYR A 747 21.11 -22.82 -22.42
C TYR A 747 20.95 -21.91 -23.66
N VAL A 748 21.51 -22.28 -24.81
CA VAL A 748 21.42 -21.48 -26.04
C VAL A 748 20.13 -21.80 -26.78
N ALA A 749 19.34 -20.76 -27.08
CA ALA A 749 18.05 -20.91 -27.72
C ALA A 749 18.14 -21.51 -29.15
N PRO A 750 17.15 -22.30 -29.59
CA PRO A 750 17.21 -23.02 -30.86
C PRO A 750 17.35 -22.10 -32.08
N GLU A 751 16.75 -20.91 -32.06
CA GLU A 751 16.90 -19.94 -33.13
C GLU A 751 18.33 -19.39 -33.25
N VAL A 752 19.02 -19.26 -32.12
CA VAL A 752 20.40 -18.79 -32.06
C VAL A 752 21.35 -19.88 -32.55
N LEU A 753 21.10 -21.14 -32.16
CA LEU A 753 21.85 -22.30 -32.69
C LEU A 753 21.71 -22.43 -34.21
N ARG A 754 20.55 -22.05 -34.78
CA ARG A 754 20.32 -21.95 -36.24
C ARG A 754 20.87 -20.67 -36.89
N GLY A 755 21.60 -19.84 -36.14
CA GLY A 755 22.31 -18.67 -36.64
C GLY A 755 21.53 -17.36 -36.63
N LYS A 756 20.33 -17.29 -36.02
CA LYS A 756 19.67 -16.00 -35.77
C LYS A 756 20.41 -15.21 -34.68
N PRO A 757 20.35 -13.87 -34.70
CA PRO A 757 20.93 -13.05 -33.64
C PRO A 757 20.28 -13.33 -32.28
N TYR A 758 21.05 -13.13 -31.20
CA TYR A 758 20.49 -13.13 -29.86
C TYR A 758 19.43 -12.04 -29.70
N THR A 759 18.35 -12.41 -29.01
CA THR A 759 17.24 -11.51 -28.67
C THR A 759 16.95 -11.60 -27.18
N LYS A 760 16.11 -10.69 -26.66
CA LYS A 760 15.59 -10.81 -25.28
C LYS A 760 14.89 -12.15 -25.05
N ALA A 761 14.18 -12.67 -26.06
CA ALA A 761 13.51 -13.97 -25.99
C ALA A 761 14.51 -15.14 -25.90
N ALA A 762 15.74 -14.98 -26.38
CA ALA A 762 16.79 -15.97 -26.20
C ALA A 762 17.25 -16.04 -24.73
N ASP A 763 17.39 -14.91 -24.04
CA ASP A 763 17.66 -14.92 -22.59
C ASP A 763 16.50 -15.57 -21.81
N ILE A 764 15.25 -15.40 -22.26
CA ILE A 764 14.07 -16.04 -21.63
C ILE A 764 14.11 -17.57 -21.82
N TYR A 765 14.54 -18.06 -22.98
CA TYR A 765 14.78 -19.48 -23.18
C TYR A 765 15.81 -20.01 -22.16
N SER A 766 16.92 -19.30 -21.99
CA SER A 766 17.93 -19.67 -21.00
C SER A 766 17.40 -19.61 -19.56
N PHE A 767 16.51 -18.65 -19.25
CA PHE A 767 15.80 -18.61 -17.97
C PHE A 767 14.91 -19.84 -17.76
N GLY A 768 14.24 -20.36 -18.80
CA GLY A 768 13.51 -21.64 -18.73
C GLY A 768 14.41 -22.82 -18.33
N MET A 769 15.63 -22.88 -18.86
CA MET A 769 16.63 -23.88 -18.45
C MET A 769 17.12 -23.68 -17.01
N ILE A 770 17.20 -22.43 -16.54
CA ILE A 770 17.49 -22.12 -15.12
C ILE A 770 16.33 -22.57 -14.23
N MET A 771 15.08 -22.38 -14.65
CA MET A 771 13.90 -22.88 -13.93
C MET A 771 13.96 -24.42 -13.78
N TYR A 772 14.28 -25.14 -14.86
CA TYR A 772 14.49 -26.59 -14.79
C TYR A 772 15.55 -26.98 -13.76
N PHE A 773 16.69 -26.29 -13.77
CA PHE A 773 17.76 -26.51 -12.80
C PHE A 773 17.31 -26.21 -11.35
N VAL A 774 16.55 -25.15 -11.13
CA VAL A 774 16.04 -24.78 -9.79
C VAL A 774 15.05 -25.80 -9.26
N ALA A 775 14.16 -26.30 -10.12
CA ALA A 775 13.19 -27.33 -9.76
C ALA A 775 13.90 -28.64 -9.37
N THR A 776 14.74 -29.16 -10.26
CA THR A 776 15.28 -30.53 -10.18
C THR A 776 16.63 -30.65 -9.48
N GLY A 777 17.41 -29.56 -9.43
CA GLY A 777 18.82 -29.56 -9.03
C GLY A 777 19.77 -30.20 -10.06
N LYS A 778 19.27 -30.59 -11.23
CA LYS A 778 20.02 -31.24 -12.31
C LYS A 778 20.35 -30.22 -13.40
N GLN A 779 21.52 -30.36 -14.01
CA GLN A 779 21.85 -29.59 -15.21
C GLN A 779 21.02 -30.10 -16.40
N PRO A 780 20.55 -29.21 -17.30
CA PRO A 780 19.80 -29.61 -18.49
C PRO A 780 20.67 -30.48 -19.41
N PHE A 781 20.13 -31.61 -19.86
CA PHE A 781 20.81 -32.60 -20.72
C PHE A 781 22.09 -33.23 -20.12
N ALA A 782 22.17 -33.34 -18.79
CA ALA A 782 23.34 -33.91 -18.10
C ALA A 782 23.67 -35.36 -18.46
N ASN A 783 22.72 -36.09 -19.05
CA ASN A 783 22.82 -37.50 -19.38
C ASN A 783 23.36 -37.78 -20.80
N CYS A 784 23.66 -36.77 -21.62
CA CYS A 784 24.15 -36.97 -22.99
C CYS A 784 25.37 -36.11 -23.33
N ALA A 785 26.02 -36.41 -24.45
CA ALA A 785 27.13 -35.63 -24.96
C ALA A 785 26.66 -34.26 -25.46
N HIS A 786 27.41 -33.19 -25.19
CA HIS A 786 27.14 -31.86 -25.73
C HIS A 786 27.81 -31.72 -27.11
N ASP A 787 27.23 -32.39 -28.10
CA ASP A 787 27.71 -32.48 -29.47
C ASP A 787 26.66 -32.00 -30.50
N HIS A 788 26.88 -32.29 -31.78
CA HIS A 788 25.95 -31.93 -32.85
C HIS A 788 24.56 -32.60 -32.70
N HIS A 789 24.47 -33.81 -32.15
CA HIS A 789 23.17 -34.48 -31.96
C HIS A 789 22.32 -33.76 -30.92
N LEU A 790 22.93 -33.29 -29.83
CA LEU A 790 22.18 -32.51 -28.85
C LEU A 790 21.64 -31.21 -29.45
N ILE A 791 22.41 -30.53 -30.30
CA ILE A 791 21.92 -29.32 -30.98
C ILE A 791 20.72 -29.63 -31.87
N LEU A 792 20.76 -30.71 -32.65
CA LEU A 792 19.61 -31.15 -33.46
C LEU A 792 18.39 -31.40 -32.58
N ASN A 793 18.55 -32.16 -31.51
CA ASN A 793 17.46 -32.45 -30.56
C ASN A 793 16.85 -31.16 -29.98
N ILE A 794 17.68 -30.20 -29.53
CA ILE A 794 17.20 -28.91 -29.02
C ILE A 794 16.40 -28.15 -30.09
N CYS A 795 16.95 -28.10 -31.31
CA CYS A 795 16.35 -27.47 -32.47
C CYS A 795 15.02 -28.12 -32.88
N ASP A 796 14.89 -29.43 -32.71
CA ASP A 796 13.68 -30.22 -33.01
C ASP A 796 12.63 -30.19 -31.88
N GLY A 797 12.88 -29.40 -30.84
CA GLY A 797 11.93 -29.17 -29.76
C GLY A 797 12.09 -30.11 -28.56
N ILE A 798 13.12 -30.97 -28.55
CA ILE A 798 13.41 -31.81 -27.38
C ILE A 798 13.84 -30.93 -26.21
N ARG A 799 13.33 -31.23 -25.01
CA ARG A 799 13.61 -30.53 -23.75
C ARG A 799 13.93 -31.55 -22.65
N PRO A 800 14.62 -31.14 -21.57
CA PRO A 800 14.82 -32.00 -20.41
C PRO A 800 13.49 -32.42 -19.78
N GLU A 801 13.38 -33.70 -19.42
CA GLU A 801 12.16 -34.24 -18.79
C GLU A 801 12.03 -33.78 -17.33
N ILE A 802 10.81 -33.36 -16.97
CA ILE A 802 10.38 -33.07 -15.59
C ILE A 802 8.98 -33.63 -15.37
N ASN A 803 8.74 -34.23 -14.20
CA ASN A 803 7.43 -34.80 -13.86
C ASN A 803 6.72 -33.93 -12.80
N GLU A 804 5.38 -33.95 -12.78
CA GLU A 804 4.56 -33.15 -11.85
C GLU A 804 4.89 -33.34 -10.35
N PRO A 805 5.34 -34.51 -9.86
CA PRO A 805 5.78 -34.60 -8.46
C PRO A 805 7.07 -33.81 -8.17
N GLU A 806 7.93 -33.57 -9.17
CA GLU A 806 9.19 -32.81 -8.99
C GLU A 806 8.97 -31.30 -8.92
N ALA A 807 7.91 -30.79 -9.58
CA ALA A 807 7.55 -29.37 -9.56
C ALA A 807 6.06 -29.15 -9.84
N PRO A 808 5.44 -28.10 -9.27
CA PRO A 808 4.03 -27.77 -9.49
C PRO A 808 3.69 -27.60 -10.97
N LYS A 809 2.48 -27.99 -11.37
CA LYS A 809 2.02 -27.87 -12.77
C LYS A 809 2.08 -26.43 -13.29
N TYR A 810 1.59 -25.47 -12.51
CA TYR A 810 1.67 -24.05 -12.85
C TYR A 810 3.12 -23.54 -13.05
N TYR A 811 4.07 -24.12 -12.32
CA TYR A 811 5.49 -23.82 -12.48
C TYR A 811 6.03 -24.43 -13.79
N ILE A 812 5.70 -25.69 -14.05
CA ILE A 812 6.07 -26.41 -15.27
C ILE A 812 5.51 -25.70 -16.51
N ASP A 813 4.25 -25.26 -16.47
CA ASP A 813 3.61 -24.53 -17.57
C ASP A 813 4.33 -23.21 -17.87
N LEU A 814 4.68 -22.42 -16.85
CA LEU A 814 5.46 -21.21 -17.03
C LEU A 814 6.86 -21.51 -17.62
N MET A 815 7.54 -22.54 -17.10
CA MET A 815 8.84 -22.98 -17.59
C MET A 815 8.75 -23.41 -19.06
N ASN A 816 7.70 -24.16 -19.42
CA ASN A 816 7.45 -24.63 -20.77
C ASN A 816 7.24 -23.50 -21.77
N ARG A 817 6.52 -22.45 -21.35
CA ARG A 817 6.37 -21.23 -22.15
C ARG A 817 7.71 -20.50 -22.32
N CYS A 818 8.57 -20.47 -21.29
CA CYS A 818 9.88 -19.79 -21.37
C CYS A 818 10.81 -20.39 -22.42
N TRP A 819 10.85 -21.73 -22.56
CA TRP A 819 11.73 -22.42 -23.50
C TRP A 819 11.04 -22.91 -24.79
N ASP A 820 9.89 -22.34 -25.13
CA ASP A 820 9.15 -22.66 -26.35
C ASP A 820 10.02 -22.44 -27.60
N SER A 821 9.94 -23.32 -28.59
CA SER A 821 10.68 -23.19 -29.85
C SER A 821 10.24 -21.96 -30.65
N ASN A 822 8.97 -21.55 -30.54
CA ASN A 822 8.45 -20.31 -31.11
C ASN A 822 8.70 -19.14 -30.15
N LEU A 823 9.48 -18.15 -30.60
CA LEU A 823 9.84 -16.97 -29.81
C LEU A 823 8.61 -16.17 -29.35
N ASN A 824 7.53 -16.14 -30.13
CA ASN A 824 6.33 -15.35 -29.83
C ASN A 824 5.50 -15.94 -28.69
N ASN A 825 5.67 -17.23 -28.40
CA ASN A 825 4.99 -17.89 -27.28
C ASN A 825 5.70 -17.63 -25.95
N ARG A 826 6.98 -17.20 -26.00
CA ARG A 826 7.77 -16.94 -24.80
C ARG A 826 7.25 -15.69 -24.08
N PRO A 827 6.97 -15.78 -22.76
CA PRO A 827 6.55 -14.63 -21.99
C PRO A 827 7.67 -13.60 -21.91
N ASN A 828 7.32 -12.33 -21.74
CA ASN A 828 8.31 -11.30 -21.47
C ASN A 828 8.67 -11.28 -19.97
N VAL A 829 9.76 -10.59 -19.61
CA VAL A 829 10.25 -10.49 -18.22
C VAL A 829 9.22 -9.97 -17.21
N ILE A 830 8.28 -9.11 -17.63
CA ILE A 830 7.26 -8.54 -16.73
C ILE A 830 6.23 -9.63 -16.38
N GLU A 831 5.77 -10.36 -17.39
CA GLU A 831 4.81 -11.45 -17.19
C GLU A 831 5.40 -12.56 -16.28
N ILE A 832 6.66 -12.94 -16.48
CA ILE A 832 7.33 -13.93 -15.63
C ILE A 832 7.42 -13.43 -14.18
N ILE A 833 7.77 -12.15 -13.98
CA ILE A 833 7.80 -11.54 -12.64
C ILE A 833 6.42 -11.61 -11.97
N GLU A 834 5.35 -11.30 -12.70
CA GLU A 834 3.97 -11.36 -12.18
C GLU A 834 3.59 -12.79 -11.77
N CYS A 835 3.90 -13.79 -12.61
CA CYS A 835 3.65 -15.20 -12.28
C CYS A 835 4.44 -15.64 -11.04
N ILE A 836 5.76 -15.41 -10.99
CA ILE A 836 6.60 -15.82 -9.85
C ILE A 836 6.21 -15.09 -8.57
N SER A 837 5.88 -13.79 -8.67
CA SER A 837 5.38 -13.02 -7.52
C SER A 837 4.09 -13.60 -6.98
N SER A 838 3.18 -14.01 -7.87
CA SER A 838 1.90 -14.62 -7.50
C SER A 838 2.13 -15.96 -6.80
N PHE A 839 2.98 -16.83 -7.36
CA PHE A 839 3.35 -18.11 -6.71
C PHE A 839 3.92 -17.89 -5.31
N ARG A 840 4.85 -16.94 -5.17
CA ARG A 840 5.48 -16.62 -3.89
C ARG A 840 4.47 -16.07 -2.88
N TYR A 841 3.60 -15.16 -3.29
CA TYR A 841 2.56 -14.60 -2.43
C TYR A 841 1.59 -15.69 -1.94
N ILE A 842 1.12 -16.55 -2.85
CA ILE A 842 0.17 -17.63 -2.54
C ILE A 842 0.80 -18.65 -1.59
N TYR A 843 2.05 -19.06 -1.85
CA TYR A 843 2.74 -20.06 -1.05
C TYR A 843 3.15 -19.55 0.35
N GLU A 844 3.54 -18.28 0.48
CA GLU A 844 4.01 -17.71 1.76
C GLU A 844 2.89 -17.27 2.72
N ASN A 845 1.67 -17.00 2.24
CA ASN A 845 0.59 -16.44 3.07
C ASN A 845 -0.41 -17.51 3.56
N ASN A 846 -0.86 -17.36 4.81
CA ASN A 846 -1.85 -18.21 5.48
C ASN A 846 -3.23 -17.55 5.66
N PHE A 847 -3.47 -16.38 5.06
CA PHE A 847 -4.81 -15.80 5.06
C PHE A 847 -5.74 -16.73 4.29
N ALA A 848 -6.84 -17.14 4.93
CA ALA A 848 -7.89 -17.94 4.32
C ALA A 848 -8.54 -17.17 3.15
N MET A 849 -7.93 -17.22 1.98
CA MET A 849 -8.47 -16.66 0.74
C MET A 849 -9.53 -17.63 0.22
N LYS A 850 -10.70 -17.10 -0.15
CA LYS A 850 -11.88 -17.87 -0.58
C LYS A 850 -11.82 -18.33 -2.05
N ASP A 851 -10.67 -18.19 -2.71
CA ASP A 851 -10.51 -18.46 -4.13
C ASP A 851 -9.93 -19.87 -4.36
N MET A 852 -10.68 -20.70 -5.09
CA MET A 852 -10.38 -22.14 -5.33
C MET A 852 -9.05 -22.35 -6.06
N GLU A 853 -8.71 -21.50 -7.04
CA GLU A 853 -7.47 -21.57 -7.82
C GLU A 853 -6.21 -21.31 -6.99
N ASN A 854 -6.26 -20.35 -6.07
CA ASN A 854 -5.14 -20.03 -5.18
C ASN A 854 -4.83 -21.18 -4.20
N ASN A 855 -5.87 -21.88 -3.73
CA ASN A 855 -5.69 -23.06 -2.88
C ASN A 855 -5.05 -24.22 -3.63
N GLU A 856 -5.41 -24.42 -4.90
CA GLU A 856 -4.82 -25.47 -5.75
C GLU A 856 -3.34 -25.21 -6.03
N ILE A 857 -2.98 -23.97 -6.40
CA ILE A 857 -1.58 -23.58 -6.57
C ILE A 857 -0.78 -23.88 -5.30
N LYS A 858 -1.27 -23.44 -4.13
CA LYS A 858 -0.60 -23.68 -2.85
C LYS A 858 -0.38 -25.17 -2.58
N LYS A 859 -1.42 -25.98 -2.79
CA LYS A 859 -1.37 -27.43 -2.58
C LYS A 859 -0.30 -28.10 -3.46
N GLN A 860 -0.21 -27.74 -4.73
CA GLN A 860 0.82 -28.30 -5.63
C GLN A 860 2.24 -27.96 -5.18
N PHE A 861 2.49 -26.75 -4.67
CA PHE A 861 3.80 -26.39 -4.10
C PHE A 861 4.12 -27.17 -2.81
N GLU A 862 3.12 -27.44 -1.97
CA GLU A 862 3.27 -28.27 -0.77
C GLU A 862 3.58 -29.74 -1.14
N GLU A 863 2.86 -30.31 -2.10
CA GLU A 863 3.07 -31.67 -2.62
C GLU A 863 4.47 -31.83 -3.24
N ALA A 864 4.91 -30.87 -4.07
CA ALA A 864 6.25 -30.88 -4.65
C ALA A 864 7.36 -30.75 -3.59
N GLU A 865 7.12 -30.03 -2.49
CA GLU A 865 8.04 -29.93 -1.37
C GLU A 865 8.10 -31.24 -0.55
N GLU A 866 6.98 -31.93 -0.39
CA GLU A 866 6.93 -33.27 0.21
C GLU A 866 7.67 -34.30 -0.65
N TYR A 867 7.43 -34.32 -1.96
CA TYR A 867 8.13 -35.19 -2.90
C TYR A 867 9.65 -35.00 -2.83
N ARG A 868 10.11 -33.75 -2.85
CA ARG A 868 11.55 -33.41 -2.74
C ARG A 868 12.14 -33.97 -1.45
N ARG A 869 11.45 -33.79 -0.31
CA ARG A 869 11.90 -34.30 0.99
C ARG A 869 11.96 -35.83 1.03
N ALA A 870 10.99 -36.50 0.42
CA ALA A 870 10.94 -37.96 0.35
C ALA A 870 12.04 -38.56 -0.56
N ASN A 871 12.43 -37.85 -1.62
CA ASN A 871 13.35 -38.35 -2.64
C ASN A 871 14.77 -37.75 -2.58
N LEU A 872 15.12 -37.05 -1.49
CA LEU A 872 16.35 -36.28 -1.35
C LEU A 872 17.62 -37.09 -1.71
N SER A 873 17.76 -38.30 -1.16
CA SER A 873 18.93 -39.16 -1.40
C SER A 873 19.06 -39.58 -2.86
N THR A 874 17.95 -39.90 -3.51
CA THR A 874 17.91 -40.27 -4.93
C THR A 874 18.26 -39.09 -5.83
N ILE A 875 17.78 -37.90 -5.48
CA ILE A 875 18.08 -36.67 -6.22
C ILE A 875 19.57 -36.31 -6.10
N GLU A 876 20.16 -36.42 -4.90
CA GLU A 876 21.59 -36.18 -4.68
C GLU A 876 22.47 -37.16 -5.48
N ILE A 877 22.10 -38.45 -5.55
CA ILE A 877 22.81 -39.44 -6.36
C ILE A 877 22.72 -39.11 -7.86
N ASN A 878 21.51 -38.84 -8.37
CA ASN A 878 21.30 -38.55 -9.79
C ASN A 878 21.99 -37.26 -10.23
N LYS A 879 22.20 -36.31 -9.33
CA LYS A 879 22.95 -35.09 -9.59
C LYS A 879 24.44 -35.33 -9.87
N SER A 880 25.01 -36.39 -9.30
CA SER A 880 26.43 -36.74 -9.47
C SER A 880 26.75 -37.44 -10.79
N VAL A 881 25.73 -37.89 -11.53
CA VAL A 881 25.90 -38.60 -12.81
C VAL A 881 25.80 -37.61 -13.95
N THR A 882 26.94 -37.20 -14.49
CA THR A 882 27.02 -36.36 -15.70
C THR A 882 27.78 -37.12 -16.78
N HIS A 883 27.29 -37.07 -18.02
CA HIS A 883 27.98 -37.65 -19.16
C HIS A 883 29.37 -37.00 -19.32
N PRO A 884 30.46 -37.78 -19.55
CA PRO A 884 31.83 -37.22 -19.59
C PRO A 884 32.06 -36.14 -20.66
N GLN A 885 31.22 -36.11 -21.70
CA GLN A 885 31.27 -35.12 -22.78
C GLN A 885 30.23 -33.99 -22.63
N ALA A 886 29.53 -33.92 -21.50
CA ALA A 886 28.68 -32.78 -21.16
C ALA A 886 29.55 -31.64 -20.61
N ILE A 887 29.43 -30.45 -21.21
CA ILE A 887 30.25 -29.27 -20.90
C ILE A 887 29.33 -28.10 -20.57
N TYR A 888 29.46 -27.59 -19.34
CA TYR A 888 28.65 -26.50 -18.78
C TYR A 888 29.42 -25.18 -18.61
N THR A 889 30.57 -25.08 -19.27
CA THR A 889 31.38 -23.85 -19.38
C THR A 889 31.18 -23.23 -20.75
N SER A 890 31.10 -21.90 -20.81
CA SER A 890 30.86 -21.15 -22.04
C SER A 890 31.97 -21.37 -23.06
N ARG A 891 31.58 -21.61 -24.32
CA ARG A 891 32.51 -21.85 -25.44
C ARG A 891 31.92 -21.40 -26.77
N ILE A 892 32.75 -21.32 -27.81
CA ILE A 892 32.29 -21.10 -29.18
C ILE A 892 31.61 -22.38 -29.68
N LEU A 893 30.39 -22.25 -30.23
CA LEU A 893 29.57 -23.38 -30.68
C LEU A 893 29.53 -23.56 -32.20
N ASN A 894 30.12 -22.64 -32.97
CA ASN A 894 30.07 -22.64 -34.43
C ASN A 894 30.45 -23.97 -35.10
N SER A 895 31.45 -24.68 -34.58
CA SER A 895 31.87 -25.98 -35.13
C SER A 895 30.77 -27.04 -35.14
N PHE A 896 29.77 -26.88 -34.26
CA PHE A 896 28.64 -27.80 -34.11
C PHE A 896 27.38 -27.34 -34.86
N THR A 897 27.34 -26.10 -35.37
CA THR A 897 26.14 -25.52 -36.00
C THR A 897 26.25 -25.40 -37.52
N ASN A 898 27.41 -25.70 -38.11
CA ASN A 898 27.70 -25.46 -39.53
C ASN A 898 26.77 -26.19 -40.53
N ASN A 899 26.15 -27.30 -40.13
CA ASN A 899 25.31 -28.15 -40.98
C ASN A 899 23.81 -28.00 -40.71
N LEU A 900 23.39 -27.05 -39.86
CA LEU A 900 21.98 -26.85 -39.55
C LEU A 900 21.27 -26.08 -40.67
N PRO A 901 20.04 -26.45 -41.04
CA PRO A 901 19.23 -25.62 -41.93
C PRO A 901 19.05 -24.25 -41.28
N LYS A 902 19.50 -23.22 -41.98
CA LYS A 902 19.25 -21.83 -41.56
C LYS A 902 17.77 -21.55 -41.73
N TYR A 903 17.20 -20.72 -40.85
CA TYR A 903 15.90 -20.14 -41.15
C TYR A 903 16.07 -19.27 -42.40
N ASP A 904 15.41 -19.64 -43.50
CA ASP A 904 15.31 -18.75 -44.65
C ASP A 904 14.58 -17.48 -44.22
N ASP A 905 15.18 -16.32 -44.56
CA ASP A 905 14.50 -15.03 -44.47
C ASP A 905 13.36 -15.03 -45.51
N ASP A 906 12.22 -14.45 -45.10
CA ASP A 906 10.95 -14.28 -45.83
C ASP A 906 9.92 -15.42 -45.71
N ASN A 907 8.82 -15.11 -45.01
CA ASN A 907 7.50 -15.73 -45.09
C ASN A 907 7.40 -17.16 -45.68
N THR A 908 7.27 -18.18 -44.84
CA THR A 908 6.57 -19.40 -45.26
C THR A 908 5.71 -19.96 -44.13
N GLU A 909 4.41 -19.93 -44.41
CA GLU A 909 3.41 -20.85 -43.90
C GLU A 909 3.91 -22.30 -43.92
N CYS A 910 3.46 -23.07 -42.93
CA CYS A 910 3.25 -24.52 -42.97
C CYS A 910 3.93 -25.30 -44.12
N LEU A 911 5.09 -25.90 -43.83
CA LEU A 911 5.56 -27.08 -44.55
C LEU A 911 5.01 -28.33 -43.86
N ASP A 912 3.74 -28.63 -44.13
CA ASP A 912 3.13 -29.95 -43.94
C ASP A 912 1.91 -30.07 -44.88
N CYS A 913 2.17 -30.19 -46.17
CA CYS A 913 1.22 -30.69 -47.18
C CYS A 913 2.01 -31.02 -48.45
N GLY A 914 2.31 -32.30 -48.69
CA GLY A 914 2.85 -32.68 -49.99
C GLY A 914 3.54 -34.03 -50.08
N ILE A 915 2.93 -35.12 -49.61
CA ILE A 915 3.22 -36.47 -50.13
C ILE A 915 1.92 -37.28 -50.17
N GLU A 916 1.22 -37.25 -51.30
CA GLU A 916 0.41 -38.37 -51.84
C GLU A 916 0.26 -38.16 -53.36
N GLN A 917 1.04 -38.90 -54.16
CA GLN A 917 0.72 -39.43 -55.50
C GLN A 917 1.95 -40.15 -56.10
N GLU A 918 2.16 -41.41 -55.75
CA GLU A 918 1.96 -42.61 -56.60
C GLU A 918 2.29 -43.89 -55.80
#